data_AF-W1I756-F1
#
_entry.id   AF-W1I756-F1
#
_cell.length_a   1.000
_cell.length_b   1.000
_cell.length_c   1.000
_cell.angle_alpha   90.00
_cell.angle_beta   90.00
_cell.angle_gamma   90.00
#
_symmetry.space_group_name_H-M   'P 1'
#
loop_
_entity.id
_entity.type
_entity.pdbx_description
1 polymer ?
#
loop_
_entity_poly.entity_id
_entity_poly.type
_entity_poly.pdbx_seq_one_letter_code
_entity_poly.pdbx_strand_id
1 'polypeptide(L)'
;MCDLNNVQSIGFLPPQLTNPYRVIEEGRKVLLFLNYFEIDNQMLIILTPQHLEYSMLSKPKAIEQVRPRYQVSQKLLATAEQFKSIVSFNILLFGDLYQTNASSSASKQARGLETFLKELQIPQLNLLIVPGVYKINFEQIYEYLEFKLSSNKKHYEPGGLVYTDSPYRIFNVLFEFDRETPLIDFFYQLIDSFIYKDLEEIQNHFNISTIGGTLFNFLQTKESQNISSIKRKWTFNQETKNFVMLQQMKHINQMHQNAEYINNICHDCQSEKKCTFLQSKSKQIFVANQDQLQSYSLAIQFVDLIGRVFQQLICQMVFYANSQNASIRLQKLGSLERIEEAISCPSYNQERNYQNLEVLGDSVIKYLTSAMLFENPQHKNESILSHLRIKFITNNHLSNLYEPLQIHTMNGKIHYKKIRNHMIATINDRDDFKLSKKQLADIYEAFCGACYLKRYEFKDVLKYFQLTNFGFQQTSEIYCQGSAIISFDDCVTDIEYPLKNKIQQRPFASTTLFNQPLQEFEEQLGCSLKNLQEAMTVGDYERLEFLGDAILELLIVVNVHKECEKHYYTPEQQQMCREGKLQLKLLLCPGMLHTLKISLLDNGFMGTMALYYNFHQYAQKLSNETQKQIENVLEKLRQEDFSEFRKVNEYSAMIPKVMSDLWESVAACILIEHGWEGVVRIYGEIYKPYILYLVDNISLIYDYYQEVNRNIQIEKN
;
A
#
# COMPACT_ATOMS: atom_id res chain seq x y z
N MET A 1 21.22 38.54 18.76
CA MET A 1 19.77 38.85 18.89
C MET A 1 19.42 39.87 17.83
N CYS A 2 18.79 39.42 16.75
CA CYS A 2 17.97 40.20 15.82
C CYS A 2 17.12 39.18 15.04
N ASP A 3 15.87 39.08 15.46
CA ASP A 3 14.66 38.68 14.73
C ASP A 3 14.65 37.36 13.93
N LEU A 4 14.48 36.28 14.69
CA LEU A 4 14.06 34.94 14.24
C LEU A 4 12.53 34.79 14.06
N ASN A 5 11.76 35.87 13.96
CA ASN A 5 10.33 35.84 14.31
C ASN A 5 9.29 35.67 13.20
N ASN A 6 9.62 35.34 11.94
CA ASN A 6 8.57 35.19 10.91
C ASN A 6 8.58 33.88 10.07
N VAL A 7 9.36 32.87 10.43
CA VAL A 7 9.43 31.59 9.66
C VAL A 7 8.73 30.42 10.37
N GLN A 8 8.28 30.59 11.63
CA GLN A 8 7.55 29.54 12.36
C GLN A 8 6.14 29.23 11.81
N SER A 9 5.58 30.07 10.92
CA SER A 9 4.26 29.82 10.31
C SER A 9 4.27 28.78 9.18
N ILE A 10 5.44 28.29 8.75
CA ILE A 10 5.57 27.29 7.67
C ILE A 10 5.42 25.85 8.19
N GLY A 11 5.46 25.64 9.51
CA GLY A 11 5.62 24.31 10.13
C GLY A 11 4.40 23.39 10.18
N PHE A 12 3.21 23.81 9.72
CA PHE A 12 1.96 23.06 10.00
C PHE A 12 1.08 22.74 8.78
N LEU A 13 1.50 23.07 7.56
CA LEU A 13 0.70 22.75 6.38
C LEU A 13 1.05 21.34 5.86
N PRO A 14 0.04 20.46 5.66
CA PRO A 14 0.29 19.15 5.09
C PRO A 14 0.96 19.26 3.71
N PRO A 15 1.95 18.40 3.40
CA PRO A 15 2.60 18.42 2.10
C PRO A 15 1.59 18.07 1.01
N GLN A 16 1.47 18.95 0.03
CA GLN A 16 0.71 18.70 -1.19
C GLN A 16 1.64 18.96 -2.36
N LEU A 17 1.91 17.91 -3.14
CA LEU A 17 2.77 18.01 -4.32
C LEU A 17 2.15 18.86 -5.43
N THR A 18 0.86 19.15 -5.32
CA THR A 18 0.09 19.99 -6.23
C THR A 18 0.12 21.48 -5.85
N ASN A 19 0.68 21.83 -4.69
CA ASN A 19 0.78 23.22 -4.26
C ASN A 19 1.67 24.02 -5.20
N PRO A 20 1.36 25.30 -5.47
CA PRO A 20 2.28 26.17 -6.16
C PRO A 20 3.57 26.36 -5.35
N TYR A 21 4.67 26.57 -6.06
CA TYR A 21 5.93 27.00 -5.46
C TYR A 21 5.75 28.40 -4.84
N ARG A 22 6.27 28.57 -3.63
CA ARG A 22 6.12 29.84 -2.90
C ARG A 22 7.10 30.88 -3.41
N VAL A 23 6.56 32.05 -3.74
CA VAL A 23 7.35 33.23 -4.11
C VAL A 23 7.51 34.13 -2.89
N ILE A 24 8.73 34.60 -2.66
CA ILE A 24 9.14 35.41 -1.51
C ILE A 24 9.84 36.67 -2.05
N GLU A 25 9.98 37.71 -1.21
CA GLU A 25 10.63 38.98 -1.59
C GLU A 25 9.96 39.65 -2.80
N GLU A 26 8.65 39.90 -2.71
CA GLU A 26 7.87 40.63 -3.73
C GLU A 26 7.95 40.05 -5.16
N GLY A 27 8.14 38.73 -5.30
CA GLY A 27 8.24 38.11 -6.63
C GLY A 27 9.66 37.70 -7.05
N ARG A 28 10.70 38.13 -6.31
CA ARG A 28 12.09 38.03 -6.78
C ARG A 28 12.73 36.67 -6.55
N LYS A 29 12.29 35.93 -5.52
CA LYS A 29 12.84 34.62 -5.18
C LYS A 29 11.75 33.57 -5.04
N VAL A 30 12.08 32.34 -5.40
CA VAL A 30 11.21 31.17 -5.28
C VAL A 30 11.84 30.17 -4.32
N LEU A 31 11.05 29.70 -3.36
CA LEU A 31 11.48 28.68 -2.40
C LEU A 31 11.33 27.29 -3.00
N LEU A 32 12.44 26.55 -3.05
CA LEU A 32 12.52 25.19 -3.58
C LEU A 32 12.91 24.22 -2.47
N PHE A 33 12.37 23.01 -2.54
CA PHE A 33 12.76 21.89 -1.69
C PHE A 33 13.42 20.81 -2.53
N LEU A 34 14.70 20.54 -2.27
CA LEU A 34 15.55 19.61 -3.01
C LEU A 34 15.52 18.25 -2.34
N ASN A 35 15.19 17.23 -3.13
CA ASN A 35 15.09 15.85 -2.73
C ASN A 35 16.10 15.03 -3.52
N TYR A 36 17.04 14.42 -2.80
CA TYR A 36 18.16 13.71 -3.38
C TYR A 36 17.90 12.22 -3.34
N PHE A 37 17.94 11.57 -4.49
CA PHE A 37 17.76 10.14 -4.62
C PHE A 37 19.01 9.49 -5.19
N GLU A 38 19.43 8.39 -4.58
CA GLU A 38 20.47 7.50 -5.08
C GLU A 38 19.81 6.30 -5.76
N ILE A 39 20.16 6.06 -7.03
CA ILE A 39 19.57 5.05 -7.91
C ILE A 39 20.68 4.49 -8.80
N ASP A 40 20.93 3.18 -8.76
CA ASP A 40 22.02 2.54 -9.55
C ASP A 40 23.40 3.24 -9.38
N ASN A 41 23.71 3.69 -8.15
CA ASN A 41 24.89 4.52 -7.82
C ASN A 41 24.96 5.90 -8.50
N GLN A 42 23.86 6.37 -9.09
CA GLN A 42 23.71 7.70 -9.66
C GLN A 42 22.82 8.57 -8.77
N MET A 43 23.09 9.86 -8.76
CA MET A 43 22.31 10.84 -8.00
C MET A 43 21.30 11.53 -8.91
N LEU A 44 20.08 11.68 -8.41
CA LEU A 44 19.03 12.46 -9.04
C LEU A 44 18.43 13.46 -8.04
N ILE A 45 18.22 14.69 -8.50
CA ILE A 45 17.61 15.76 -7.70
C ILE A 45 16.20 16.03 -8.22
N ILE A 46 15.22 15.91 -7.32
CA ILE A 46 13.81 16.26 -7.56
C ILE A 46 13.44 17.46 -6.70
N LEU A 47 12.82 18.46 -7.30
CA LEU A 47 12.30 19.63 -6.62
C LEU A 47 10.82 19.46 -6.30
N THR A 48 10.44 19.88 -5.10
CA THR A 48 9.05 19.95 -4.64
C THR A 48 8.68 21.35 -4.18
N PRO A 49 7.38 21.71 -4.24
CA PRO A 49 6.88 23.00 -3.75
C PRO A 49 6.82 23.08 -2.22
N GLN A 50 6.82 21.93 -1.55
CA GLN A 50 6.71 21.78 -0.10
C GLN A 50 7.81 20.86 0.44
N HIS A 51 8.07 21.01 1.73
CA HIS A 51 8.99 20.16 2.48
C HIS A 51 8.47 18.73 2.56
N LEU A 52 9.35 17.76 2.29
CA LEU A 52 9.10 16.34 2.52
C LEU A 52 10.01 15.78 3.61
N GLU A 53 9.44 14.88 4.39
CA GLU A 53 10.15 14.04 5.35
C GLU A 53 9.98 12.57 4.95
N TYR A 54 11.09 11.87 4.85
CA TYR A 54 11.17 10.50 4.37
C TYR A 54 11.22 9.53 5.56
N SER A 55 10.09 8.87 5.82
CA SER A 55 10.06 7.77 6.80
C SER A 55 10.80 6.54 6.24
N MET A 56 11.44 5.77 7.13
CA MET A 56 12.11 4.52 6.78
C MET A 56 11.18 3.30 6.89
N LEU A 57 9.92 3.47 7.32
CA LEU A 57 9.09 2.40 7.90
C LEU A 57 8.25 1.60 6.89
N SER A 58 8.06 2.07 5.66
CA SER A 58 7.47 1.23 4.61
C SER A 58 7.87 1.70 3.21
N LYS A 59 8.73 0.92 2.55
CA LYS A 59 9.01 1.09 1.13
C LYS A 59 8.13 0.11 0.34
N PRO A 60 7.27 0.55 -0.58
CA PRO A 60 6.66 -0.37 -1.53
C PRO A 60 7.77 -1.08 -2.33
N LYS A 61 7.83 -2.43 -2.29
CA LYS A 61 8.92 -3.25 -2.86
C LYS A 61 9.19 -3.03 -4.35
N ALA A 62 8.26 -2.43 -5.09
CA ALA A 62 8.43 -2.17 -6.51
C ALA A 62 9.63 -1.25 -6.84
N ILE A 63 10.24 -0.60 -5.84
CA ILE A 63 11.21 0.49 -6.03
C ILE A 63 12.32 0.47 -4.94
N GLU A 64 12.87 -0.71 -4.61
CA GLU A 64 13.96 -0.85 -3.62
C GLU A 64 15.28 -0.17 -4.02
N GLN A 65 15.48 0.04 -5.32
CA GLN A 65 16.68 0.66 -5.88
C GLN A 65 16.73 2.18 -5.67
N VAL A 66 15.58 2.82 -5.37
CA VAL A 66 15.54 4.27 -5.12
C VAL A 66 15.65 4.54 -3.63
N ARG A 67 16.67 5.29 -3.23
CA ARG A 67 16.91 5.61 -1.82
C ARG A 67 17.02 7.12 -1.63
N PRO A 68 16.18 7.75 -0.79
CA PRO A 68 16.40 9.13 -0.42
C PRO A 68 17.72 9.23 0.35
N ARG A 69 18.58 10.16 -0.06
CA ARG A 69 19.91 10.37 0.54
C ARG A 69 19.83 11.06 1.90
N TYR A 70 18.83 11.92 2.08
CA TYR A 70 18.57 12.66 3.30
C TYR A 70 17.18 12.31 3.82
N GLN A 71 16.98 12.39 5.13
CA GLN A 71 15.67 12.18 5.77
C GLN A 71 14.69 13.33 5.48
N VAL A 72 15.19 14.52 5.17
CA VAL A 72 14.39 15.72 4.93
C VAL A 72 14.85 16.44 3.67
N SER A 73 13.91 17.09 2.99
CA SER A 73 14.21 17.96 1.85
C SER A 73 15.14 19.11 2.25
N GLN A 74 16.11 19.43 1.40
CA GLN A 74 16.99 20.59 1.59
C GLN A 74 16.32 21.84 1.01
N LYS A 75 16.40 22.98 1.70
CA LYS A 75 15.80 24.24 1.24
C LYS A 75 16.78 25.01 0.35
N LEU A 76 16.28 25.60 -0.73
CA LEU A 76 17.03 26.52 -1.59
C LEU A 76 16.14 27.71 -1.99
N LEU A 77 16.69 28.92 -1.93
CA LEU A 77 16.09 30.09 -2.55
C LEU A 77 16.72 30.31 -3.93
N ALA A 78 15.93 30.15 -4.98
CA ALA A 78 16.33 30.46 -6.34
C ALA A 78 15.82 31.84 -6.75
N THR A 79 16.52 32.55 -7.64
CA THR A 79 15.97 33.75 -8.27
C THR A 79 14.80 33.38 -9.19
N ALA A 80 13.90 34.32 -9.47
CA ALA A 80 12.81 34.10 -10.41
C ALA A 80 13.31 33.64 -11.79
N GLU A 81 14.47 34.16 -12.23
CA GLU A 81 15.12 33.76 -13.47
C GLU A 81 15.64 32.32 -13.42
N GLN A 82 16.36 31.94 -12.35
CA GLN A 82 16.80 30.56 -12.14
C GLN A 82 15.63 29.58 -12.13
N PHE A 83 14.52 29.93 -11.45
CA PHE A 83 13.33 29.11 -11.44
C PHE A 83 12.69 28.99 -12.83
N LYS A 84 12.61 30.10 -13.58
CA LYS A 84 12.13 30.09 -14.97
C LYS A 84 12.97 29.18 -15.86
N SER A 85 14.29 29.18 -15.69
CA SER A 85 15.19 28.27 -16.42
C SER A 85 14.98 26.80 -16.04
N ILE A 86 14.79 26.49 -14.75
CA ILE A 86 14.47 25.13 -14.29
C ILE A 86 13.15 24.63 -14.91
N VAL A 87 12.10 25.46 -14.88
CA VAL A 87 10.80 25.11 -15.46
C VAL A 87 10.93 24.91 -16.98
N SER A 88 11.61 25.83 -17.67
CA SER A 88 11.86 25.72 -19.11
C SER A 88 12.64 24.45 -19.46
N PHE A 89 13.63 24.08 -18.65
CA PHE A 89 14.42 22.87 -18.81
C PHE A 89 13.53 21.63 -18.75
N ASN A 90 12.66 21.54 -17.74
CA ASN A 90 11.74 20.42 -17.59
C ASN A 90 10.71 20.33 -18.72
N ILE A 91 10.15 21.47 -19.13
CA ILE A 91 9.19 21.50 -20.24
C ILE A 91 9.85 21.02 -21.54
N LEU A 92 11.08 21.42 -21.82
CA LEU A 92 11.81 20.99 -23.03
C LEU A 92 12.37 19.56 -22.93
N LEU A 93 12.65 19.07 -21.72
CA LEU A 93 13.12 17.72 -21.46
C LEU A 93 12.00 16.68 -21.53
N PHE A 94 10.79 17.03 -21.09
CA PHE A 94 9.67 16.09 -20.99
C PHE A 94 8.57 16.35 -22.03
N GLY A 95 8.45 17.56 -22.57
CA GLY A 95 7.39 17.94 -23.52
C GLY A 95 5.99 17.65 -22.98
N ASP A 96 5.17 16.97 -23.79
CA ASP A 96 3.82 16.49 -23.42
C ASP A 96 3.77 15.53 -22.22
N LEU A 97 4.89 14.91 -21.83
CA LEU A 97 4.91 14.09 -20.60
C LEU A 97 4.63 14.94 -19.35
N TYR A 98 4.83 16.26 -19.44
CA TYR A 98 4.43 17.22 -18.40
C TYR A 98 2.95 17.66 -18.51
N GLN A 99 2.31 17.49 -19.69
CA GLN A 99 0.87 17.69 -19.87
C GLN A 99 0.05 16.57 -19.20
N THR A 100 0.59 15.36 -19.10
CA THR A 100 -0.06 14.20 -18.47
C THR A 100 0.08 14.15 -16.94
N ASN A 101 0.71 15.14 -16.31
CA ASN A 101 0.67 15.35 -14.85
C ASN A 101 -0.65 16.02 -14.38
N ALA A 102 -1.68 16.01 -15.21
CA ALA A 102 -3.02 16.48 -14.91
C ALA A 102 -3.89 15.30 -14.46
N SER A 103 -4.67 15.48 -13.39
CA SER A 103 -5.55 14.47 -12.80
C SER A 103 -6.83 14.16 -13.60
N SER A 104 -6.95 14.67 -14.83
CA SER A 104 -8.10 14.43 -15.70
C SER A 104 -7.71 14.49 -17.16
N SER A 105 -8.37 13.64 -17.96
CA SER A 105 -8.14 13.40 -19.39
C SER A 105 -8.41 14.58 -20.34
N ALA A 106 -8.36 15.83 -19.85
CA ALA A 106 -8.93 16.97 -20.56
C ALA A 106 -8.11 18.28 -20.54
N SER A 107 -6.84 18.29 -20.16
CA SER A 107 -5.99 19.47 -20.44
C SER A 107 -5.15 19.27 -21.70
N LYS A 108 -5.65 19.76 -22.84
CA LYS A 108 -4.82 20.00 -24.04
C LYS A 108 -3.95 21.26 -23.90
N GLN A 109 -4.00 21.94 -22.75
CA GLN A 109 -3.30 23.20 -22.51
C GLN A 109 -1.89 22.92 -22.02
N ALA A 110 -0.90 23.48 -22.73
CA ALA A 110 0.48 23.45 -22.31
C ALA A 110 0.65 24.18 -20.97
N ARG A 111 1.47 23.63 -20.07
CA ARG A 111 1.77 24.26 -18.78
C ARG A 111 2.79 25.37 -18.98
N GLY A 112 2.42 26.60 -18.63
CA GLY A 112 3.33 27.75 -18.57
C GLY A 112 3.94 27.94 -17.18
N LEU A 113 4.89 28.87 -17.05
CA LEU A 113 5.56 29.20 -15.78
C LEU A 113 4.55 29.55 -14.67
N GLU A 114 3.52 30.33 -15.01
CA GLU A 114 2.51 30.76 -14.03
C GLU A 114 1.78 29.60 -13.35
N THR A 115 1.64 28.46 -14.03
CA THR A 115 0.93 27.28 -13.50
C THR A 115 1.66 26.62 -12.33
N PHE A 116 2.95 26.93 -12.14
CA PHE A 116 3.74 26.46 -11.00
C PHE A 116 3.72 27.44 -9.83
N LEU A 117 3.23 28.66 -10.04
CA LEU A 117 3.26 29.74 -9.06
C LEU A 117 1.86 30.13 -8.55
N LYS A 118 0.80 29.67 -9.22
CA LYS A 118 -0.60 29.93 -8.88
C LYS A 118 -1.37 28.63 -8.68
N GLU A 119 -2.39 28.67 -7.82
CA GLU A 119 -3.32 27.55 -7.65
C GLU A 119 -4.15 27.35 -8.92
N LEU A 120 -4.36 26.08 -9.28
CA LEU A 120 -5.13 25.68 -10.46
C LEU A 120 -6.48 25.11 -10.02
N GLN A 121 -7.50 25.23 -10.87
CA GLN A 121 -8.81 24.61 -10.63
C GLN A 121 -8.73 23.08 -10.56
N ILE A 122 -7.80 22.49 -11.33
CA ILE A 122 -7.51 21.06 -11.34
C ILE A 122 -6.12 20.87 -10.75
N PRO A 123 -5.95 20.09 -9.66
CA PRO A 123 -4.65 19.87 -9.04
C PRO A 123 -3.68 19.19 -10.02
N GLN A 124 -2.45 19.70 -10.15
CA GLN A 124 -1.41 19.12 -10.99
C GLN A 124 -0.11 18.99 -10.20
N LEU A 125 0.62 17.89 -10.38
CA LEU A 125 1.88 17.68 -9.68
C LEU A 125 2.94 18.71 -10.10
N ASN A 126 3.62 19.31 -9.12
CA ASN A 126 4.63 20.34 -9.31
C ASN A 126 6.05 19.79 -9.03
N LEU A 127 6.38 18.64 -9.64
CA LEU A 127 7.67 17.95 -9.47
C LEU A 127 8.65 18.30 -10.60
N LEU A 128 9.79 18.91 -10.30
CA LEU A 128 10.79 19.29 -11.32
C LEU A 128 12.07 18.48 -11.13
N ILE A 129 12.71 18.04 -12.22
CA ILE A 129 14.03 17.39 -12.18
C ILE A 129 15.09 18.40 -12.58
N VAL A 130 16.25 18.30 -11.93
CA VAL A 130 17.43 19.10 -12.28
C VAL A 130 18.69 18.25 -12.32
N PRO A 131 19.63 18.55 -13.24
CA PRO A 131 20.94 17.92 -13.22
C PRO A 131 21.75 18.35 -12.01
N GLY A 132 22.63 17.46 -11.54
CA GLY A 132 23.53 17.72 -10.42
C GLY A 132 23.67 16.54 -9.46
N VAL A 133 24.75 16.52 -8.68
CA VAL A 133 25.05 15.46 -7.71
C VAL A 133 24.73 15.92 -6.28
N TYR A 134 25.35 17.01 -5.84
CA TYR A 134 25.19 17.58 -4.49
C TYR A 134 24.50 18.95 -4.47
N LYS A 135 24.35 19.56 -5.64
CA LYS A 135 23.67 20.84 -5.87
C LYS A 135 23.17 20.89 -7.30
N ILE A 136 22.23 21.79 -7.58
CA ILE A 136 21.74 22.06 -8.93
C ILE A 136 22.92 22.51 -9.81
N ASN A 137 23.09 21.86 -10.96
CA ASN A 137 24.03 22.28 -11.99
C ASN A 137 23.33 23.26 -12.95
N PHE A 138 23.34 24.55 -12.61
CA PHE A 138 22.72 25.59 -13.44
C PHE A 138 23.43 25.77 -14.78
N GLU A 139 24.76 25.62 -14.84
CA GLU A 139 25.52 25.72 -16.09
C GLU A 139 24.99 24.70 -17.12
N GLN A 140 24.82 23.44 -16.72
CA GLN A 140 24.24 22.41 -17.58
C GLN A 140 22.79 22.69 -17.99
N ILE A 141 21.99 23.30 -17.10
CA ILE A 141 20.62 23.76 -17.44
C ILE A 141 20.70 24.84 -18.53
N TYR A 142 21.54 25.85 -18.36
CA TYR A 142 21.67 26.95 -19.32
C TYR A 142 22.21 26.47 -20.67
N GLU A 143 23.25 25.63 -20.65
CA GLU A 143 23.80 25.00 -21.87
C GLU A 143 22.75 24.18 -22.61
N TYR A 144 21.91 23.44 -21.88
CA TYR A 144 20.80 22.69 -22.48
C TYR A 144 19.76 23.61 -23.12
N LEU A 145 19.34 24.67 -22.41
CA LEU A 145 18.36 25.62 -22.90
C LEU A 145 18.87 26.36 -24.14
N GLU A 146 20.10 26.86 -24.08
CA GLU A 146 20.79 27.44 -25.23
C GLU A 146 20.80 26.44 -26.39
N PHE A 147 21.30 25.23 -26.19
CA PHE A 147 21.33 24.20 -27.22
C PHE A 147 19.96 23.97 -27.89
N LYS A 148 18.87 23.90 -27.11
CA LYS A 148 17.52 23.70 -27.63
C LYS A 148 16.98 24.92 -28.39
N LEU A 149 17.31 26.13 -27.95
CA LEU A 149 16.74 27.38 -28.45
C LEU A 149 17.56 28.01 -29.58
N SER A 150 18.89 27.99 -29.49
CA SER A 150 19.82 28.59 -30.47
C SER A 150 20.34 27.60 -31.51
N SER A 151 20.03 26.30 -31.38
CA SER A 151 20.42 25.24 -32.33
C SER A 151 21.93 25.11 -32.53
N ASN A 152 22.70 25.11 -31.44
CA ASN A 152 24.15 24.93 -31.48
C ASN A 152 24.53 23.51 -31.95
N LYS A 153 24.97 23.42 -33.20
CA LYS A 153 25.40 22.18 -33.83
C LYS A 153 26.82 21.83 -33.41
N LYS A 154 26.97 20.82 -32.55
CA LYS A 154 28.26 20.20 -32.22
C LYS A 154 28.37 18.86 -32.94
N HIS A 155 29.56 18.55 -33.43
CA HIS A 155 29.82 17.27 -34.09
C HIS A 155 29.61 16.09 -33.13
N TYR A 156 29.16 14.96 -33.67
CA TYR A 156 29.01 13.74 -32.91
C TYR A 156 30.38 13.20 -32.44
N GLU A 157 30.44 12.87 -31.15
CA GLU A 157 31.54 12.11 -30.54
C GLU A 157 31.03 10.72 -30.11
N PRO A 158 31.79 9.64 -30.34
CA PRO A 158 31.37 8.28 -30.01
C PRO A 158 30.93 8.09 -28.56
N GLY A 159 29.85 7.34 -28.35
CA GLY A 159 29.39 6.92 -27.01
C GLY A 159 28.23 7.73 -26.41
N GLY A 160 27.49 8.51 -27.23
CA GLY A 160 26.41 9.38 -26.75
C GLY A 160 25.13 9.36 -27.59
N LEU A 161 24.10 10.03 -27.09
CA LEU A 161 22.85 10.28 -27.82
C LEU A 161 23.06 11.33 -28.91
N VAL A 162 22.31 11.22 -30.00
CA VAL A 162 22.46 12.10 -31.17
C VAL A 162 21.13 12.65 -31.68
N TYR A 163 21.23 13.67 -32.52
CA TYR A 163 20.12 14.18 -33.34
C TYR A 163 20.58 14.44 -34.77
N THR A 164 19.66 14.37 -35.73
CA THR A 164 19.93 14.53 -37.16
C THR A 164 19.54 15.92 -37.67
N ASP A 165 18.23 16.17 -37.72
CA ASP A 165 17.67 17.39 -38.33
C ASP A 165 17.29 18.44 -37.29
N SER A 166 16.88 17.97 -36.11
CA SER A 166 16.29 18.80 -35.07
C SER A 166 16.73 18.32 -33.69
N PRO A 167 17.18 19.22 -32.80
CA PRO A 167 17.59 18.86 -31.45
C PRO A 167 16.43 18.29 -30.62
N TYR A 168 15.19 18.41 -31.09
CA TYR A 168 13.99 17.84 -30.47
C TYR A 168 13.78 16.35 -30.78
N ARG A 169 14.46 15.80 -31.81
CA ARG A 169 14.43 14.37 -32.13
C ARG A 169 15.72 13.72 -31.66
N ILE A 170 15.60 12.86 -30.66
CA ILE A 170 16.74 12.19 -30.03
C ILE A 170 16.80 10.74 -30.52
N PHE A 171 17.99 10.30 -30.84
CA PHE A 171 18.28 8.96 -31.31
C PHE A 171 19.34 8.31 -30.43
N ASN A 172 19.16 7.02 -30.16
CA ASN A 172 20.18 6.17 -29.59
C ASN A 172 21.04 5.61 -30.73
N VAL A 173 22.36 5.60 -30.52
CA VAL A 173 23.32 4.98 -31.43
C VAL A 173 23.40 3.49 -31.10
N LEU A 174 22.96 2.64 -32.03
CA LEU A 174 22.96 1.19 -31.86
C LEU A 174 24.25 0.56 -32.32
N PHE A 175 24.76 0.95 -33.49
CA PHE A 175 25.96 0.38 -34.08
C PHE A 175 26.59 1.35 -35.07
N GLU A 176 27.91 1.46 -35.05
CA GLU A 176 28.70 2.23 -36.01
C GLU A 176 29.39 1.26 -36.97
N PHE A 177 29.36 1.56 -38.27
CA PHE A 177 29.95 0.70 -39.29
C PHE A 177 30.41 1.51 -40.51
N ASP A 178 31.31 0.92 -41.29
CA ASP A 178 31.79 1.46 -42.55
C ASP A 178 31.51 0.49 -43.71
N ARG A 179 32.13 0.72 -44.87
CA ARG A 179 31.93 -0.14 -46.06
C ARG A 179 32.61 -1.50 -45.94
N GLU A 180 33.61 -1.62 -45.07
CA GLU A 180 34.46 -2.82 -44.90
C GLU A 180 34.00 -3.68 -43.72
N THR A 181 33.16 -3.13 -42.83
CA THR A 181 32.67 -3.78 -41.62
C THR A 181 32.02 -5.14 -41.96
N PRO A 182 32.59 -6.26 -41.46
CA PRO A 182 32.05 -7.60 -41.67
C PRO A 182 30.61 -7.73 -41.18
N LEU A 183 29.75 -8.40 -41.95
CA LEU A 183 28.36 -8.66 -41.54
C LEU A 183 28.28 -9.45 -40.22
N ILE A 184 29.25 -10.33 -40.00
CA ILE A 184 29.26 -11.21 -38.82
C ILE A 184 29.45 -10.44 -37.51
N ASP A 185 30.17 -9.31 -37.52
CA ASP A 185 30.40 -8.49 -36.33
C ASP A 185 29.10 -7.85 -35.84
N PHE A 186 28.25 -7.41 -36.76
CA PHE A 186 26.91 -6.93 -36.44
C PHE A 186 26.02 -8.04 -35.85
N PHE A 187 26.09 -9.26 -36.38
CA PHE A 187 25.30 -10.38 -35.85
C PHE A 187 25.75 -10.80 -34.45
N TYR A 188 27.06 -10.81 -34.17
CA TYR A 188 27.55 -11.04 -32.81
C TYR A 188 27.07 -9.94 -31.86
N GLN A 189 27.08 -8.68 -32.28
CA GLN A 189 26.55 -7.59 -31.45
C GLN A 189 25.07 -7.78 -31.10
N LEU A 190 24.24 -8.29 -32.01
CA LEU A 190 22.84 -8.59 -31.75
C LEU A 190 22.67 -9.74 -30.73
N ILE A 191 23.56 -10.73 -30.77
CA ILE A 191 23.59 -11.85 -29.81
C ILE A 191 24.05 -11.37 -28.43
N ASP A 192 25.14 -10.59 -28.38
CA ASP A 192 25.67 -10.00 -27.15
C ASP A 192 24.65 -9.04 -26.49
N SER A 193 23.81 -8.40 -27.30
CA SER A 193 22.69 -7.58 -26.83
C SER A 193 21.43 -8.38 -26.47
N PHE A 194 21.50 -9.72 -26.50
CA PHE A 194 20.40 -10.65 -26.23
C PHE A 194 19.15 -10.43 -27.11
N ILE A 195 19.33 -9.91 -28.33
CA ILE A 195 18.21 -9.72 -29.28
C ILE A 195 17.86 -11.05 -29.96
N TYR A 196 18.88 -11.86 -30.24
CA TYR A 196 18.75 -13.23 -30.76
C TYR A 196 19.65 -14.16 -29.95
N LYS A 197 19.31 -15.45 -29.91
CA LYS A 197 20.00 -16.46 -29.12
C LYS A 197 21.32 -16.91 -29.74
N ASP A 198 21.33 -17.08 -31.06
CA ASP A 198 22.46 -17.61 -31.81
C ASP A 198 22.40 -17.17 -33.28
N LEU A 199 23.47 -17.46 -34.03
CA LEU A 199 23.57 -17.12 -35.45
C LEU A 199 22.53 -17.86 -36.31
N GLU A 200 22.10 -19.06 -35.90
CA GLU A 200 21.13 -19.87 -36.64
C GLU A 200 19.75 -19.20 -36.62
N GLU A 201 19.34 -18.65 -35.46
CA GLU A 201 18.13 -17.84 -35.33
C GLU A 201 18.16 -16.59 -36.24
N ILE A 202 19.30 -15.89 -36.29
CA ILE A 202 19.49 -14.71 -37.15
C ILE A 202 19.42 -15.09 -38.64
N GLN A 203 20.10 -16.16 -39.05
CA GLN A 203 20.10 -16.66 -40.43
C GLN A 203 18.69 -17.06 -40.88
N ASN A 204 17.92 -17.72 -40.02
CA ASN A 204 16.53 -18.06 -40.28
C ASN A 204 15.64 -16.81 -40.37
N HIS A 205 15.85 -15.82 -39.50
CA HIS A 205 15.07 -14.58 -39.48
C HIS A 205 15.28 -13.71 -40.74
N PHE A 206 16.53 -13.59 -41.20
CA PHE A 206 16.88 -12.81 -42.39
C PHE A 206 16.93 -13.63 -43.69
N ASN A 207 16.68 -14.93 -43.61
CA ASN A 207 16.70 -15.90 -44.71
C ASN A 207 18.05 -15.94 -45.46
N ILE A 208 19.15 -16.12 -44.71
CA ILE A 208 20.53 -16.09 -45.21
C ILE A 208 21.17 -17.49 -45.08
N SER A 209 21.58 -18.08 -46.21
CA SER A 209 22.21 -19.42 -46.23
C SER A 209 23.68 -19.43 -45.81
N THR A 210 24.43 -18.35 -46.06
CA THR A 210 25.84 -18.20 -45.67
C THR A 210 26.12 -16.78 -45.19
N ILE A 211 26.76 -16.64 -44.02
CA ILE A 211 27.15 -15.34 -43.47
C ILE A 211 28.47 -14.93 -44.14
N GLY A 212 28.40 -14.00 -45.09
CA GLY A 212 29.57 -13.52 -45.82
C GLY A 212 29.36 -12.12 -46.39
N GLY A 213 30.46 -11.40 -46.60
CA GLY A 213 30.44 -10.02 -47.08
C GLY A 213 30.32 -8.98 -45.96
N THR A 214 30.07 -7.73 -46.35
CA THR A 214 30.03 -6.58 -45.46
C THR A 214 28.59 -6.20 -45.09
N LEU A 215 28.42 -5.59 -43.92
CA LEU A 215 27.12 -5.09 -43.46
C LEU A 215 26.51 -4.10 -44.46
N PHE A 216 27.35 -3.26 -45.06
CA PHE A 216 26.94 -2.30 -46.08
C PHE A 216 26.27 -2.99 -47.28
N ASN A 217 26.88 -4.06 -47.81
CA ASN A 217 26.32 -4.82 -48.94
C ASN A 217 25.03 -5.55 -48.55
N PHE A 218 24.99 -6.09 -47.33
CA PHE A 218 23.81 -6.76 -46.78
C PHE A 218 22.59 -5.83 -46.63
N LEU A 219 22.80 -4.56 -46.24
CA LEU A 219 21.71 -3.59 -46.15
C LEU A 219 21.20 -3.12 -47.52
N GLN A 220 21.99 -3.29 -48.58
CA GLN A 220 21.63 -2.91 -49.96
C GLN A 220 20.81 -3.97 -50.72
N THR A 221 20.93 -5.26 -50.39
CA THR A 221 20.23 -6.34 -51.12
C THR A 221 18.71 -6.19 -51.04
N LYS A 222 18.04 -6.17 -52.20
CA LYS A 222 16.59 -5.91 -52.31
C LYS A 222 15.69 -7.07 -51.91
N GLU A 223 16.24 -8.25 -51.66
CA GLU A 223 15.50 -9.52 -51.73
C GLU A 223 14.83 -9.99 -50.42
N SER A 224 15.15 -9.41 -49.26
CA SER A 224 14.57 -9.85 -47.98
C SER A 224 13.42 -8.94 -47.51
N GLN A 225 12.24 -9.53 -47.32
CA GLN A 225 11.03 -8.85 -46.85
C GLN A 225 11.21 -8.20 -45.46
N ASN A 226 12.08 -8.74 -44.61
CA ASN A 226 12.31 -8.26 -43.23
C ASN A 226 13.24 -7.03 -43.13
N ILE A 227 14.17 -6.84 -44.07
CA ILE A 227 15.08 -5.66 -44.11
C ILE A 227 14.35 -4.40 -44.63
N SER A 228 13.19 -4.56 -45.27
CA SER A 228 12.39 -3.44 -45.79
C SER A 228 11.96 -2.42 -44.73
N SER A 229 11.94 -2.82 -43.46
CA SER A 229 11.62 -1.98 -42.31
C SER A 229 12.73 -0.98 -41.94
N ILE A 230 14.00 -1.34 -42.18
CA ILE A 230 15.20 -0.51 -41.89
C ILE A 230 15.48 0.50 -43.03
N LYS A 231 14.96 0.22 -44.24
CA LYS A 231 15.29 0.90 -45.50
C LYS A 231 14.67 2.27 -45.74
N ARG A 232 13.76 2.77 -44.90
CA ARG A 232 12.98 3.97 -45.25
C ARG A 232 13.82 5.26 -45.17
N LYS A 233 14.32 5.67 -46.35
CA LYS A 233 15.00 6.95 -46.71
C LYS A 233 16.50 7.00 -46.43
N TRP A 234 17.29 6.24 -47.19
CA TRP A 234 18.74 6.42 -47.24
C TRP A 234 19.18 6.90 -48.63
N THR A 235 19.84 8.06 -48.69
CA THR A 235 20.48 8.62 -49.90
C THR A 235 21.99 8.62 -49.70
N PHE A 236 22.71 7.94 -50.59
CA PHE A 236 24.16 7.81 -50.54
C PHE A 236 24.85 8.99 -51.23
N ASN A 237 25.90 9.53 -50.62
CA ASN A 237 26.91 10.33 -51.30
C ASN A 237 28.19 9.48 -51.44
N GLN A 238 28.90 9.58 -52.57
CA GLN A 238 30.08 8.72 -52.83
C GLN A 238 31.23 8.96 -51.83
N GLU A 239 31.26 10.11 -51.16
CA GLU A 239 32.32 10.53 -50.23
C GLU A 239 32.14 10.04 -48.79
N THR A 240 30.98 9.50 -48.42
CA THR A 240 30.70 9.09 -47.04
C THR A 240 31.38 7.76 -46.69
N LYS A 241 32.19 7.77 -45.61
CA LYS A 241 32.97 6.61 -45.12
C LYS A 241 32.31 5.87 -43.96
N ASN A 242 31.69 6.59 -43.02
CA ASN A 242 31.15 6.01 -41.78
C ASN A 242 29.63 6.18 -41.69
N PHE A 243 28.97 5.14 -41.19
CA PHE A 243 27.53 5.01 -41.06
C PHE A 243 27.16 4.61 -39.65
N VAL A 244 25.96 5.01 -39.23
CA VAL A 244 25.46 4.75 -37.88
C VAL A 244 24.03 4.25 -37.96
N MET A 245 23.76 3.13 -37.29
CA MET A 245 22.41 2.63 -37.03
C MET A 245 21.82 3.37 -35.84
N LEU A 246 20.68 4.02 -36.08
CA LEU A 246 20.00 4.84 -35.10
C LEU A 246 18.63 4.25 -34.77
N GLN A 247 18.32 4.26 -33.48
CA GLN A 247 16.98 4.01 -33.01
C GLN A 247 16.39 5.31 -32.49
N GLN A 248 15.27 5.75 -33.07
CA GLN A 248 14.52 6.85 -32.48
C GLN A 248 14.07 6.44 -31.09
N MET A 249 14.50 7.18 -30.07
CA MET A 249 13.91 7.04 -28.76
C MET A 249 12.44 7.43 -28.90
N LYS A 250 11.52 6.58 -28.42
CA LYS A 250 10.11 6.98 -28.31
C LYS A 250 10.07 8.31 -27.52
N HIS A 251 9.04 9.13 -27.69
CA HIS A 251 8.64 10.23 -26.80
C HIS A 251 9.71 10.97 -25.95
N ILE A 252 10.27 12.07 -26.46
CA ILE A 252 10.67 13.21 -25.61
C ILE A 252 10.09 14.56 -26.09
N ASN A 253 9.52 14.65 -27.29
CA ASN A 253 8.88 15.90 -27.71
C ASN A 253 7.58 15.58 -28.43
N GLN A 254 6.47 16.10 -27.92
CA GLN A 254 5.50 16.77 -28.76
C GLN A 254 5.47 18.23 -28.29
N MET A 255 5.55 19.19 -29.22
CA MET A 255 5.61 20.62 -28.97
C MET A 255 4.23 21.22 -29.24
N HIS A 256 3.68 21.95 -28.28
CA HIS A 256 2.39 22.64 -28.42
C HIS A 256 2.60 24.15 -28.59
N GLN A 257 1.67 24.79 -29.32
CA GLN A 257 1.73 26.17 -29.79
C GLN A 257 1.76 27.26 -28.67
N ASN A 258 1.55 26.89 -27.39
CA ASN A 258 1.19 27.83 -26.31
C ASN A 258 2.08 27.77 -25.05
N ALA A 259 3.26 27.14 -25.09
CA ALA A 259 4.14 27.13 -23.91
C ALA A 259 4.94 28.44 -23.82
N GLU A 260 4.83 29.14 -22.70
CA GLU A 260 5.65 30.32 -22.39
C GLU A 260 7.10 29.90 -22.13
N TYR A 261 7.92 29.98 -23.17
CA TYR A 261 9.36 29.86 -23.05
C TYR A 261 9.98 31.23 -22.79
N ILE A 262 11.26 31.25 -22.46
CA ILE A 262 12.08 32.45 -22.52
C ILE A 262 11.95 33.05 -23.94
N ASN A 263 11.06 34.05 -24.08
CA ASN A 263 10.86 34.99 -25.19
C ASN A 263 10.94 34.50 -26.66
N ASN A 264 10.69 33.23 -26.98
CA ASN A 264 10.71 32.76 -28.38
C ASN A 264 9.50 31.91 -28.76
N ILE A 265 8.90 32.22 -29.92
CA ILE A 265 7.73 31.56 -30.52
C ILE A 265 8.22 30.49 -31.50
N CYS A 266 7.66 29.28 -31.44
CA CYS A 266 7.92 28.28 -32.47
C CYS A 266 7.37 28.76 -33.83
N HIS A 267 8.24 29.02 -34.81
CA HIS A 267 7.86 29.55 -36.12
C HIS A 267 6.87 28.65 -36.88
N ASP A 268 6.97 27.33 -36.74
CA ASP A 268 6.04 26.37 -37.37
C ASP A 268 4.64 26.35 -36.73
N CYS A 269 4.54 26.83 -35.48
CA CYS A 269 3.30 26.88 -34.71
C CYS A 269 2.41 28.09 -35.06
N GLN A 270 2.86 29.02 -35.90
CA GLN A 270 2.06 30.18 -36.32
C GLN A 270 0.95 29.83 -37.32
N SER A 271 0.95 28.64 -37.91
CA SER A 271 -0.14 28.16 -38.76
C SER A 271 -1.10 27.30 -37.94
N GLU A 272 -2.41 27.47 -38.09
CA GLU A 272 -3.49 26.72 -37.38
C GLU A 272 -3.48 25.19 -37.61
N LYS A 273 -2.45 24.63 -38.24
CA LYS A 273 -2.27 23.20 -38.40
C LYS A 273 -1.57 22.64 -37.17
N LYS A 274 -2.18 21.60 -36.56
CA LYS A 274 -1.53 20.73 -35.58
C LYS A 274 -0.08 20.47 -36.00
N CYS A 275 0.88 20.78 -35.13
CA CYS A 275 2.29 20.54 -35.40
C CYS A 275 2.50 19.04 -35.70
N THR A 276 2.64 18.69 -36.99
CA THR A 276 2.70 17.30 -37.46
C THR A 276 4.06 16.64 -37.23
N PHE A 277 5.01 17.34 -36.60
CA PHE A 277 6.39 16.90 -36.43
C PHE A 277 6.58 15.63 -35.55
N LEU A 278 5.48 15.10 -34.97
CA LEU A 278 5.52 14.39 -33.69
C LEU A 278 4.66 13.11 -33.64
N GLN A 279 4.03 12.69 -34.74
CA GLN A 279 3.46 11.34 -34.84
C GLN A 279 4.56 10.33 -35.23
N SER A 280 5.26 9.75 -34.25
CA SER A 280 6.03 8.53 -34.51
C SER A 280 5.11 7.32 -34.41
N LYS A 281 4.65 6.82 -35.56
CA LYS A 281 3.96 5.51 -35.64
C LYS A 281 4.91 4.34 -35.86
N SER A 282 6.23 4.51 -35.76
CA SER A 282 7.17 3.45 -36.13
C SER A 282 8.40 3.38 -35.22
N LYS A 283 8.62 2.21 -34.62
CA LYS A 283 9.95 1.72 -34.18
C LYS A 283 10.81 1.45 -35.42
N GLN A 284 11.21 2.48 -36.16
CA GLN A 284 12.08 2.30 -37.32
C GLN A 284 13.51 2.57 -36.87
N ILE A 285 14.31 1.50 -36.82
CA ILE A 285 15.76 1.61 -36.90
C ILE A 285 16.06 2.16 -38.29
N PHE A 286 16.92 3.16 -38.39
CA PHE A 286 17.34 3.72 -39.67
C PHE A 286 18.85 3.97 -39.66
N VAL A 287 19.42 4.09 -40.85
CA VAL A 287 20.85 4.34 -41.03
C VAL A 287 21.04 5.81 -41.42
N ALA A 288 21.99 6.47 -40.77
CA ALA A 288 22.40 7.83 -41.10
C ALA A 288 23.92 7.90 -41.31
N ASN A 289 24.36 8.92 -42.05
CA ASN A 289 25.77 9.20 -42.20
C ASN A 289 26.29 9.84 -40.91
N GLN A 290 27.49 9.47 -40.45
CA GLN A 290 28.06 10.04 -39.21
C GLN A 290 28.15 11.57 -39.27
N ASP A 291 28.44 12.14 -40.45
CA ASP A 291 28.54 13.60 -40.68
C ASP A 291 27.21 14.35 -40.50
N GLN A 292 26.08 13.64 -40.58
CA GLN A 292 24.75 14.21 -40.34
C GLN A 292 24.38 14.21 -38.85
N LEU A 293 25.19 13.58 -38.00
CA LEU A 293 24.91 13.44 -36.58
C LEU A 293 25.53 14.58 -35.78
N GLN A 294 24.75 15.05 -34.82
CA GLN A 294 25.18 16.05 -33.86
C GLN A 294 24.99 15.53 -32.44
N SER A 295 25.91 15.92 -31.55
CA SER A 295 25.94 15.47 -30.16
C SER A 295 24.80 16.07 -29.33
N TYR A 296 24.09 15.25 -28.55
CA TYR A 296 23.11 15.75 -27.59
C TYR A 296 23.79 16.37 -26.35
N SER A 297 23.20 17.41 -25.76
CA SER A 297 23.83 18.20 -24.69
C SER A 297 23.78 17.58 -23.29
N LEU A 298 22.89 16.61 -23.03
CA LEU A 298 22.83 15.91 -21.73
C LEU A 298 23.54 14.55 -21.79
N ALA A 299 24.13 14.17 -20.66
CA ALA A 299 24.75 12.87 -20.49
C ALA A 299 23.72 11.74 -20.71
N ILE A 300 24.11 10.71 -21.46
CA ILE A 300 23.26 9.54 -21.74
C ILE A 300 22.76 8.87 -20.47
N GLN A 301 23.61 8.78 -19.45
CA GLN A 301 23.30 8.22 -18.14
C GLN A 301 22.13 8.96 -17.46
N PHE A 302 22.12 10.29 -17.52
CA PHE A 302 21.06 11.10 -16.92
C PHE A 302 19.73 10.93 -17.65
N VAL A 303 19.77 10.94 -19.00
CA VAL A 303 18.57 10.77 -19.83
C VAL A 303 17.99 9.35 -19.67
N ASP A 304 18.85 8.33 -19.67
CA ASP A 304 18.45 6.94 -19.43
C ASP A 304 17.87 6.76 -18.03
N LEU A 305 18.55 7.25 -16.99
CA LEU A 305 18.08 7.15 -15.61
C LEU A 305 16.67 7.74 -15.47
N ILE A 306 16.48 8.98 -15.93
CA ILE A 306 15.17 9.65 -15.89
C ILE A 306 14.12 8.85 -16.65
N GLY A 307 14.42 8.44 -17.89
CA GLY A 307 13.52 7.64 -18.70
C GLY A 307 13.07 6.38 -17.97
N ARG A 308 14.00 5.67 -17.32
CA ARG A 308 13.72 4.43 -16.59
C ARG A 308 12.89 4.63 -15.33
N VAL A 309 13.16 5.67 -14.54
CA VAL A 309 12.70 5.73 -13.13
C VAL A 309 11.73 6.87 -12.81
N PHE A 310 11.50 7.83 -13.70
CA PHE A 310 10.71 9.03 -13.38
C PHE A 310 9.31 8.72 -12.85
N GLN A 311 8.58 7.80 -13.48
CA GLN A 311 7.24 7.43 -13.04
C GLN A 311 7.23 6.76 -11.66
N GLN A 312 8.24 5.93 -11.38
CA GLN A 312 8.41 5.28 -10.07
C GLN A 312 8.63 6.32 -8.98
N LEU A 313 9.47 7.32 -9.28
CA LEU A 313 9.73 8.43 -8.38
C LEU A 313 8.48 9.25 -8.09
N ILE A 314 7.66 9.54 -9.10
CA ILE A 314 6.37 10.24 -8.87
C ILE A 314 5.50 9.48 -7.87
N CYS A 315 5.33 8.17 -8.06
CA CYS A 315 4.56 7.33 -7.15
C CYS A 315 5.13 7.33 -5.72
N GLN A 316 6.46 7.25 -5.58
CA GLN A 316 7.10 7.34 -4.26
C GLN A 316 6.90 8.71 -3.61
N MET A 317 7.00 9.79 -4.38
CA MET A 317 6.83 11.14 -3.86
C MET A 317 5.39 11.35 -3.36
N VAL A 318 4.39 10.87 -4.12
CA VAL A 318 2.98 10.89 -3.70
C VAL A 318 2.79 10.09 -2.41
N PHE A 319 3.38 8.89 -2.33
CA PHE A 319 3.36 8.07 -1.13
C PHE A 319 3.94 8.80 0.09
N TYR A 320 5.12 9.41 -0.04
CA TYR A 320 5.75 10.18 1.04
C TYR A 320 4.91 11.39 1.46
N ALA A 321 4.38 12.14 0.49
CA ALA A 321 3.53 13.29 0.77
C ALA A 321 2.24 12.88 1.51
N ASN A 322 1.55 11.83 1.08
CA ASN A 322 0.32 11.39 1.74
C ASN A 322 0.58 10.85 3.15
N SER A 323 1.68 10.11 3.35
CA SER A 323 2.08 9.58 4.66
C SER A 323 2.43 10.68 5.65
N GLN A 324 3.15 11.70 5.19
CA GLN A 324 3.48 12.86 6.00
C GLN A 324 2.26 13.76 6.24
N ASN A 325 1.34 13.89 5.28
CA ASN A 325 0.04 14.54 5.48
C ASN A 325 -0.72 13.88 6.64
N ALA A 326 -0.86 12.56 6.62
CA ALA A 326 -1.50 11.81 7.70
C ALA A 326 -0.79 12.06 9.04
N SER A 327 0.55 12.01 9.05
CA SER A 327 1.36 12.20 10.26
C SER A 327 1.17 13.59 10.88
N ILE A 328 1.11 14.64 10.06
CA ILE A 328 0.88 16.02 10.51
C ILE A 328 -0.55 16.18 11.05
N ARG A 329 -1.55 15.63 10.35
CA ARG A 329 -2.96 15.70 10.78
C ARG A 329 -3.18 14.97 12.11
N LEU A 330 -2.42 13.92 12.36
CA LEU A 330 -2.50 13.10 13.57
C LEU A 330 -1.39 13.39 14.59
N GLN A 331 -0.62 14.48 14.43
CA GLN A 331 0.57 14.77 15.23
C GLN A 331 0.31 14.81 16.75
N LYS A 332 -0.92 15.20 17.16
CA LYS A 332 -1.33 15.21 18.57
C LYS A 332 -1.28 13.82 19.24
N LEU A 333 -1.30 12.75 18.46
CA LEU A 333 -1.20 11.36 18.93
C LEU A 333 0.26 10.91 19.12
N GLY A 334 1.23 11.70 18.64
CA GLY A 334 2.63 11.29 18.55
C GLY A 334 2.90 10.44 17.31
N SER A 335 4.05 9.74 17.28
CA SER A 335 4.40 8.86 16.16
C SER A 335 3.46 7.65 16.12
N LEU A 336 2.68 7.55 15.04
CA LEU A 336 1.79 6.43 14.74
C LEU A 336 2.56 5.39 13.94
N GLU A 337 2.51 4.14 14.37
CA GLU A 337 3.12 3.04 13.63
C GLU A 337 2.24 2.68 12.43
N ARG A 338 2.86 2.29 11.31
CA ARG A 338 2.18 1.80 10.09
C ARG A 338 1.16 2.77 9.51
N ILE A 339 1.41 4.08 9.64
CA ILE A 339 0.53 5.11 9.09
C ILE A 339 0.32 4.93 7.59
N GLU A 340 1.34 4.47 6.87
CA GLU A 340 1.29 4.25 5.43
C GLU A 340 0.38 3.09 5.04
N GLU A 341 0.25 2.09 5.90
CA GLU A 341 -0.68 0.97 5.73
C GLU A 341 -2.12 1.41 5.96
N ALA A 342 -2.38 2.21 7.01
CA ALA A 342 -3.70 2.75 7.33
C ALA A 342 -4.27 3.64 6.21
N ILE A 343 -3.41 4.37 5.46
CA ILE A 343 -3.85 5.18 4.31
C ILE A 343 -3.83 4.43 2.97
N SER A 344 -3.36 3.18 2.93
CA SER A 344 -3.28 2.38 1.69
C SER A 344 -4.55 1.60 1.47
N CYS A 345 -5.28 1.85 0.37
CA CYS A 345 -6.42 1.03 0.00
C CYS A 345 -5.99 -0.27 -0.72
N PRO A 346 -6.84 -1.31 -0.72
CA PRO A 346 -6.57 -2.57 -1.42
C PRO A 346 -6.34 -2.42 -2.93
N SER A 347 -6.92 -1.39 -3.54
CA SER A 347 -6.69 -1.04 -4.95
C SER A 347 -5.26 -0.55 -5.23
N TYR A 348 -4.64 0.11 -4.25
CA TYR A 348 -3.27 0.63 -4.34
C TYR A 348 -2.26 -0.45 -4.00
N ASN A 349 -2.46 -1.14 -2.87
CA ASN A 349 -1.59 -2.21 -2.42
C ASN A 349 -2.42 -3.40 -1.93
N GLN A 350 -2.48 -4.47 -2.72
CA GLN A 350 -3.23 -5.68 -2.36
C GLN A 350 -2.60 -6.45 -1.19
N GLU A 351 -1.29 -6.31 -1.00
CA GLU A 351 -0.51 -7.10 -0.04
C GLU A 351 -0.51 -6.46 1.35
N ARG A 352 -0.46 -5.12 1.42
CA ARG A 352 -0.36 -4.37 2.66
C ARG A 352 -1.20 -3.10 2.57
N ASN A 353 -2.40 -3.16 3.13
CA ASN A 353 -3.40 -2.10 3.11
C ASN A 353 -4.11 -2.01 4.46
N TYR A 354 -5.03 -1.05 4.58
CA TYR A 354 -5.69 -0.71 5.83
C TYR A 354 -6.50 -1.86 6.45
N GLN A 355 -6.87 -2.88 5.70
CA GLN A 355 -7.90 -3.84 6.11
C GLN A 355 -7.51 -4.72 7.31
N ASN A 356 -6.22 -5.03 7.52
CA ASN A 356 -5.81 -5.75 8.73
C ASN A 356 -5.88 -4.87 9.98
N LEU A 357 -5.54 -3.58 9.82
CA LEU A 357 -5.67 -2.58 10.87
C LEU A 357 -7.15 -2.25 11.14
N GLU A 358 -8.00 -2.27 10.11
CA GLU A 358 -9.46 -2.13 10.21
C GLU A 358 -10.04 -3.21 11.12
N VAL A 359 -9.74 -4.49 10.88
CA VAL A 359 -10.23 -5.60 11.73
C VAL A 359 -9.81 -5.42 13.20
N LEU A 360 -8.57 -4.99 13.45
CA LEU A 360 -8.10 -4.69 14.80
C LEU A 360 -8.85 -3.49 15.39
N GLY A 361 -8.97 -2.40 14.65
CA GLY A 361 -9.64 -1.17 15.07
C GLY A 361 -11.12 -1.32 15.36
N ASP A 362 -11.84 -2.10 14.54
CA ASP A 362 -13.24 -2.48 14.72
C ASP A 362 -13.43 -3.15 16.09
N SER A 363 -12.62 -4.16 16.42
CA SER A 363 -12.70 -4.85 17.72
C SER A 363 -12.43 -3.91 18.92
N VAL A 364 -11.48 -2.97 18.78
CA VAL A 364 -11.18 -1.96 19.82
C VAL A 364 -12.33 -0.98 20.00
N ILE A 365 -12.90 -0.48 18.90
CA ILE A 365 -14.05 0.44 18.92
C ILE A 365 -15.27 -0.28 19.51
N LYS A 366 -15.54 -1.52 19.10
CA LYS A 366 -16.62 -2.37 19.64
C LYS A 366 -16.47 -2.54 21.15
N TYR A 367 -15.29 -2.88 21.65
CA TYR A 367 -15.02 -3.03 23.08
C TYR A 367 -15.25 -1.73 23.86
N LEU A 368 -14.60 -0.63 23.46
CA LEU A 368 -14.70 0.63 24.21
C LEU A 368 -16.13 1.17 24.19
N THR A 369 -16.81 1.12 23.05
CA THR A 369 -18.23 1.53 22.97
C THR A 369 -19.14 0.62 23.80
N SER A 370 -18.94 -0.70 23.79
CA SER A 370 -19.65 -1.63 24.66
C SER A 370 -19.44 -1.31 26.13
N ALA A 371 -18.20 -1.08 26.58
CA ALA A 371 -17.90 -0.75 27.97
C ALA A 371 -18.57 0.57 28.41
N MET A 372 -18.49 1.61 27.58
CA MET A 372 -19.15 2.90 27.83
C MET A 372 -20.67 2.79 27.93
N LEU A 373 -21.29 2.01 27.04
CA LEU A 373 -22.74 1.81 27.06
C LEU A 373 -23.18 0.94 28.23
N PHE A 374 -22.41 -0.11 28.56
CA PHE A 374 -22.69 -1.01 29.68
C PHE A 374 -22.66 -0.27 31.02
N GLU A 375 -21.70 0.62 31.22
CA GLU A 375 -21.54 1.36 32.48
C GLU A 375 -22.72 2.30 32.77
N ASN A 376 -23.47 2.72 31.75
CA ASN A 376 -24.64 3.58 31.94
C ASN A 376 -25.82 2.78 32.55
N PRO A 377 -26.24 3.05 33.80
CA PRO A 377 -27.28 2.29 34.47
C PRO A 377 -28.68 2.51 33.87
N GLN A 378 -28.86 3.49 32.99
CA GLN A 378 -30.13 3.72 32.29
C GLN A 378 -30.40 2.66 31.22
N HIS A 379 -29.38 1.95 30.75
CA HIS A 379 -29.49 0.93 29.72
C HIS A 379 -29.82 -0.43 30.35
N LYS A 380 -31.12 -0.73 30.43
CA LYS A 380 -31.65 -1.82 31.27
C LYS A 380 -31.55 -3.23 30.67
N ASN A 381 -31.37 -3.37 29.35
CA ASN A 381 -31.31 -4.68 28.69
C ASN A 381 -30.35 -4.66 27.50
N GLU A 382 -29.98 -5.86 27.05
CA GLU A 382 -29.08 -6.07 25.91
C GLU A 382 -29.59 -5.41 24.63
N SER A 383 -30.90 -5.50 24.37
CA SER A 383 -31.48 -4.96 23.14
C SER A 383 -31.24 -3.45 22.98
N ILE A 384 -31.37 -2.67 24.06
CA ILE A 384 -31.06 -1.23 24.07
C ILE A 384 -29.56 -1.01 23.86
N LEU A 385 -28.70 -1.77 24.56
CA LEU A 385 -27.25 -1.66 24.46
C LEU A 385 -26.77 -1.94 23.03
N SER A 386 -27.25 -3.01 22.42
CA SER A 386 -26.94 -3.41 21.04
C SER A 386 -27.44 -2.37 20.04
N HIS A 387 -28.65 -1.83 20.20
CA HIS A 387 -29.15 -0.76 19.33
C HIS A 387 -28.29 0.51 19.41
N LEU A 388 -27.90 0.91 20.62
CA LEU A 388 -27.04 2.08 20.83
C LEU A 388 -25.62 1.85 20.29
N ARG A 389 -25.04 0.67 20.50
CA ARG A 389 -23.72 0.29 19.97
C ARG A 389 -23.71 0.43 18.45
N ILE A 390 -24.68 -0.18 17.77
CA ILE A 390 -24.84 -0.07 16.31
C ILE A 390 -24.89 1.40 15.88
N LYS A 391 -25.67 2.24 16.57
CA LYS A 391 -25.79 3.68 16.25
C LYS A 391 -24.45 4.41 16.37
N PHE A 392 -23.64 4.10 17.38
CA PHE A 392 -22.30 4.67 17.57
C PHE A 392 -21.30 4.21 16.51
N ILE A 393 -21.32 2.94 16.11
CA ILE A 393 -20.31 2.36 15.20
C ILE A 393 -20.77 2.30 13.74
N THR A 394 -21.85 3.00 13.37
CA THR A 394 -22.29 3.01 11.96
C THR A 394 -21.23 3.60 11.02
N ASN A 395 -21.09 3.04 9.82
CA ASN A 395 -20.18 3.58 8.80
C ASN A 395 -20.49 5.05 8.47
N ASN A 396 -21.75 5.48 8.57
CA ASN A 396 -22.12 6.88 8.38
C ASN A 396 -21.57 7.78 9.51
N HIS A 397 -21.60 7.33 10.77
CA HIS A 397 -21.00 8.08 11.87
C HIS A 397 -19.47 8.15 11.71
N LEU A 398 -18.81 7.00 11.53
CA LEU A 398 -17.35 6.93 11.42
C LEU A 398 -16.79 7.70 10.23
N SER A 399 -17.44 7.63 9.06
CA SER A 399 -17.05 8.46 7.91
C SER A 399 -17.19 9.96 8.17
N ASN A 400 -18.24 10.40 8.86
CA ASN A 400 -18.40 11.82 9.24
C ASN A 400 -17.34 12.29 10.24
N LEU A 401 -16.81 11.39 11.10
CA LEU A 401 -15.69 11.70 11.99
C LEU A 401 -14.36 11.77 11.23
N TYR A 402 -14.21 10.98 10.17
CA TYR A 402 -13.01 10.94 9.35
C TYR A 402 -12.87 12.15 8.41
N GLU A 403 -13.97 12.58 7.77
CA GLU A 403 -13.97 13.66 6.77
C GLU A 403 -13.24 14.95 7.21
N PRO A 404 -13.44 15.47 8.45
CA PRO A 404 -12.74 16.66 8.93
C PRO A 404 -11.21 16.52 9.06
N LEU A 405 -10.69 15.29 9.16
CA LEU A 405 -9.25 15.04 9.26
C LEU A 405 -8.52 15.43 7.95
N GLN A 406 -9.22 15.38 6.81
CA GLN A 406 -8.66 15.68 5.48
C GLN A 406 -7.35 14.94 5.18
N ILE A 407 -7.28 13.68 5.63
CA ILE A 407 -6.12 12.81 5.38
C ILE A 407 -6.20 12.29 3.95
N HIS A 408 -5.09 12.42 3.23
CA HIS A 408 -5.00 11.93 1.86
C HIS A 408 -4.71 10.43 1.84
N THR A 409 -5.58 9.66 1.20
CA THR A 409 -5.51 8.20 1.11
C THR A 409 -5.03 7.74 -0.25
N MET A 410 -4.33 6.62 -0.31
CA MET A 410 -3.84 6.01 -1.53
C MET A 410 -4.84 4.98 -2.06
N ASN A 411 -5.69 5.39 -3.00
CA ASN A 411 -6.78 4.58 -3.56
C ASN A 411 -6.65 4.30 -5.07
N GLY A 412 -5.70 4.93 -5.76
CA GLY A 412 -5.43 4.69 -7.18
C GLY A 412 -4.91 3.27 -7.47
N LYS A 413 -5.38 2.65 -8.56
CA LYS A 413 -4.87 1.33 -9.00
C LYS A 413 -3.42 1.45 -9.49
N ILE A 414 -2.46 0.91 -8.75
CA ILE A 414 -1.09 0.81 -9.24
C ILE A 414 -1.03 -0.28 -10.32
N HIS A 415 -0.98 0.14 -11.59
CA HIS A 415 -0.69 -0.79 -12.67
C HIS A 415 0.82 -1.08 -12.70
N TYR A 416 1.27 -2.14 -12.03
CA TYR A 416 2.68 -2.55 -12.01
C TYR A 416 3.28 -2.79 -13.43
N LYS A 417 2.46 -3.19 -14.41
CA LYS A 417 2.87 -3.29 -15.82
C LYS A 417 3.11 -1.92 -16.49
N LYS A 418 2.44 -0.86 -16.01
CA LYS A 418 2.64 0.53 -16.46
C LYS A 418 3.91 1.14 -15.87
N ILE A 419 4.27 0.77 -14.63
CA ILE A 419 5.52 1.18 -13.96
C ILE A 419 6.78 0.75 -14.74
N ARG A 420 6.71 -0.33 -15.52
CA ARG A 420 7.84 -0.87 -16.31
C ARG A 420 7.93 -0.32 -17.73
N ASN A 421 6.86 0.30 -18.25
CA ASN A 421 6.89 0.94 -19.57
C ASN A 421 7.27 2.42 -19.41
N HIS A 422 8.58 2.64 -19.35
CA HIS A 422 9.28 3.92 -19.23
C HIS A 422 8.80 5.04 -20.18
N MET A 423 8.04 4.74 -21.23
CA MET A 423 7.66 5.71 -22.27
C MET A 423 6.20 5.68 -22.71
N ILE A 424 5.37 4.79 -22.16
CA ILE A 424 3.91 4.80 -22.41
C ILE A 424 3.22 4.26 -21.16
N ALA A 425 2.91 5.17 -20.26
CA ALA A 425 1.83 5.01 -19.32
C ALA A 425 1.33 6.40 -18.93
N THR A 426 0.23 6.83 -19.55
CA THR A 426 -0.73 7.64 -18.81
C THR A 426 -0.98 6.90 -17.49
N ILE A 427 -0.61 7.55 -16.37
CA ILE A 427 -1.38 7.38 -15.13
C ILE A 427 -2.82 7.55 -15.63
N ASN A 428 -3.56 6.45 -15.77
CA ASN A 428 -4.92 6.59 -16.25
C ASN A 428 -5.62 7.29 -15.09
N ASP A 429 -5.95 8.55 -15.33
CA ASP A 429 -6.99 9.30 -14.67
C ASP A 429 -8.27 8.45 -14.65
N ARG A 430 -8.38 7.60 -13.65
CA ARG A 430 -9.59 7.70 -12.88
C ARG A 430 -9.22 8.72 -11.83
N ASP A 431 -10.02 9.77 -11.68
CA ASP A 431 -10.05 10.51 -10.42
C ASP A 431 -9.88 9.49 -9.31
N ASP A 432 -8.93 9.73 -8.39
CA ASP A 432 -8.80 8.92 -7.18
C ASP A 432 -10.21 8.64 -6.69
N PHE A 433 -10.67 7.38 -6.83
CA PHE A 433 -12.09 7.07 -6.71
C PHE A 433 -12.57 7.68 -5.41
N LYS A 434 -13.49 8.65 -5.48
CA LYS A 434 -13.98 9.28 -4.27
C LYS A 434 -14.36 8.15 -3.31
N LEU A 435 -13.65 8.08 -2.19
CA LEU A 435 -13.80 6.96 -1.28
C LEU A 435 -15.27 6.87 -0.90
N SER A 436 -15.81 5.67 -0.97
CA SER A 436 -17.16 5.43 -0.47
C SER A 436 -17.20 5.73 1.03
N LYS A 437 -18.38 6.08 1.56
CA LYS A 437 -18.56 6.25 3.01
C LYS A 437 -18.12 5.01 3.80
N LYS A 438 -18.29 3.83 3.21
CA LYS A 438 -17.78 2.58 3.79
C LYS A 438 -16.26 2.65 3.94
N GLN A 439 -15.52 2.88 2.85
CA GLN A 439 -14.05 2.95 2.92
C GLN A 439 -13.53 4.04 3.87
N LEU A 440 -14.22 5.18 3.97
CA LEU A 440 -13.85 6.22 4.94
C LEU A 440 -14.01 5.74 6.39
N ALA A 441 -15.06 4.97 6.68
CA ALA A 441 -15.25 4.32 7.98
C ALA A 441 -14.18 3.24 8.23
N ASP A 442 -13.94 2.36 7.25
CA ASP A 442 -12.92 1.31 7.35
C ASP A 442 -11.52 1.92 7.64
N ILE A 443 -11.19 3.05 7.02
CA ILE A 443 -9.93 3.77 7.25
C ILE A 443 -9.90 4.43 8.64
N TYR A 444 -11.03 4.95 9.13
CA TYR A 444 -11.13 5.47 10.50
C TYR A 444 -10.82 4.37 11.52
N GLU A 445 -11.37 3.18 11.32
CA GLU A 445 -11.11 1.99 12.14
C GLU A 445 -9.64 1.58 12.02
N ALA A 446 -9.07 1.57 10.82
CA ALA A 446 -7.65 1.29 10.63
C ALA A 446 -6.72 2.25 11.41
N PHE A 447 -7.05 3.55 11.48
CA PHE A 447 -6.32 4.49 12.33
C PHE A 447 -6.48 4.20 13.81
N CYS A 448 -7.66 3.77 14.25
CA CYS A 448 -7.89 3.31 15.62
C CYS A 448 -7.01 2.08 15.94
N GLY A 449 -6.99 1.10 15.04
CA GLY A 449 -6.13 -0.09 15.14
C GLY A 449 -4.64 0.28 15.21
N ALA A 450 -4.19 1.22 14.38
CA ALA A 450 -2.82 1.71 14.39
C ALA A 450 -2.46 2.44 15.71
N CYS A 451 -3.40 3.18 16.32
CA CYS A 451 -3.21 3.80 17.63
C CYS A 451 -3.05 2.75 18.74
N TYR A 452 -3.81 1.66 18.66
CA TYR A 452 -3.75 0.57 19.63
C TYR A 452 -2.46 -0.25 19.50
N LEU A 453 -2.03 -0.57 18.28
CA LEU A 453 -0.92 -1.47 17.98
C LEU A 453 0.40 -1.08 18.68
N LYS A 454 0.68 0.22 18.81
CA LYS A 454 1.94 0.74 19.35
C LYS A 454 2.29 0.20 20.74
N ARG A 455 1.28 -0.05 21.58
CA ARG A 455 1.45 -0.53 22.96
C ARG A 455 0.49 -1.64 23.36
N TYR A 456 -0.52 -1.91 22.54
CA TYR A 456 -1.68 -2.72 22.89
C TYR A 456 -2.35 -2.21 24.18
N GLU A 457 -2.46 -0.88 24.27
CA GLU A 457 -3.07 -0.13 25.36
C GLU A 457 -4.04 0.92 24.78
N PHE A 458 -5.07 1.30 25.54
CA PHE A 458 -6.10 2.21 25.06
C PHE A 458 -5.72 3.70 25.08
N LYS A 459 -4.57 4.06 25.67
CA LYS A 459 -4.19 5.47 25.90
C LYS A 459 -4.19 6.33 24.62
N ASP A 460 -3.58 5.83 23.55
CA ASP A 460 -3.48 6.58 22.29
C ASP A 460 -4.79 6.50 21.48
N VAL A 461 -5.58 5.43 21.67
CA VAL A 461 -6.96 5.31 21.13
C VAL A 461 -7.88 6.36 21.75
N LEU A 462 -7.82 6.57 23.06
CA LEU A 462 -8.64 7.58 23.75
C LEU A 462 -8.28 9.00 23.29
N LYS A 463 -7.00 9.29 23.06
CA LYS A 463 -6.59 10.56 22.45
C LYS A 463 -7.11 10.70 21.02
N TYR A 464 -7.17 9.60 20.26
CA TYR A 464 -7.72 9.60 18.91
C TYR A 464 -9.23 9.91 18.94
N PHE A 465 -9.99 9.29 19.84
CA PHE A 465 -11.42 9.59 20.03
C PHE A 465 -11.67 11.05 20.46
N GLN A 466 -10.79 11.61 21.29
CA GLN A 466 -10.85 13.03 21.65
C GLN A 466 -10.53 13.93 20.45
N LEU A 467 -9.51 13.57 19.64
CA LEU A 467 -9.12 14.34 18.46
C LEU A 467 -10.25 14.41 17.43
N THR A 468 -10.98 13.31 17.25
CA THR A 468 -12.03 13.17 16.23
C THR A 468 -13.42 13.56 16.73
N ASN A 469 -13.56 13.87 18.03
CA ASN A 469 -14.85 14.07 18.68
C ASN A 469 -15.80 12.86 18.51
N PHE A 470 -15.27 11.65 18.70
CA PHE A 470 -16.03 10.39 18.58
C PHE A 470 -17.28 10.32 19.49
N GLY A 471 -17.34 11.15 20.54
CA GLY A 471 -18.43 11.12 21.51
C GLY A 471 -18.25 10.07 22.61
N PHE A 472 -17.03 9.55 22.77
CA PHE A 472 -16.67 8.70 23.90
C PHE A 472 -16.77 9.48 25.21
N GLN A 473 -17.61 9.02 26.14
CA GLN A 473 -17.76 9.60 27.46
C GLN A 473 -16.83 8.92 28.46
N GLN A 474 -16.48 9.62 29.54
CA GLN A 474 -15.57 9.08 30.54
C GLN A 474 -16.18 7.84 31.20
N THR A 475 -15.46 6.72 31.10
CA THR A 475 -15.80 5.44 31.72
C THR A 475 -14.90 5.17 32.91
N SER A 476 -15.27 4.19 33.74
CA SER A 476 -14.39 3.67 34.79
C SER A 476 -13.03 3.27 34.22
N GLU A 477 -11.97 3.61 34.96
CA GLU A 477 -10.59 3.39 34.53
C GLU A 477 -10.28 1.92 34.19
N ILE A 478 -10.94 0.98 34.87
CA ILE A 478 -10.76 -0.45 34.66
C ILE A 478 -11.05 -0.91 33.22
N TYR A 479 -11.96 -0.23 32.51
CA TYR A 479 -12.31 -0.54 31.12
C TYR A 479 -11.33 0.08 30.10
N CYS A 480 -10.47 0.99 30.54
CA CYS A 480 -9.58 1.78 29.69
C CYS A 480 -8.09 1.56 30.00
N GLN A 481 -7.78 0.61 30.88
CA GLN A 481 -6.42 0.27 31.33
C GLN A 481 -6.12 -1.20 31.08
N GLY A 482 -4.83 -1.55 31.10
CA GLY A 482 -4.34 -2.91 30.86
C GLY A 482 -4.19 -3.24 29.38
N SER A 483 -3.92 -4.52 29.11
CA SER A 483 -3.70 -5.03 27.76
C SER A 483 -4.34 -6.40 27.60
N ALA A 484 -4.96 -6.62 26.46
CA ALA A 484 -5.56 -7.91 26.09
C ALA A 484 -4.53 -8.92 25.56
N ILE A 485 -3.23 -8.64 25.67
CA ILE A 485 -2.15 -9.47 25.11
C ILE A 485 -1.85 -10.69 25.97
N ILE A 486 -1.75 -11.85 25.31
CA ILE A 486 -1.32 -13.14 25.87
C ILE A 486 0.19 -13.31 25.64
N SER A 487 0.85 -14.00 26.58
CA SER A 487 2.24 -14.44 26.42
C SER A 487 2.30 -15.78 25.69
N PHE A 488 2.87 -15.79 24.49
CA PHE A 488 3.10 -17.01 23.69
C PHE A 488 4.54 -17.48 23.84
N ASP A 489 4.74 -18.80 23.92
CA ASP A 489 6.07 -19.42 23.96
C ASP A 489 6.57 -19.66 22.53
N ASP A 490 7.87 -19.44 22.25
CA ASP A 490 8.45 -19.39 20.89
C ASP A 490 8.52 -20.74 20.15
N CYS A 491 7.89 -21.80 20.65
CA CYS A 491 8.05 -23.15 20.10
C CYS A 491 6.76 -23.94 20.14
N VAL A 492 6.13 -24.16 18.98
CA VAL A 492 5.45 -25.45 18.75
C VAL A 492 5.53 -25.87 17.28
N THR A 493 5.93 -27.13 17.07
CA THR A 493 5.88 -27.85 15.79
C THR A 493 4.78 -28.90 15.88
N ASP A 494 3.97 -29.04 14.83
CA ASP A 494 2.90 -30.04 14.64
C ASP A 494 1.94 -30.20 15.84
N ILE A 495 1.05 -29.22 15.99
CA ILE A 495 0.03 -29.22 17.04
C ILE A 495 -1.18 -30.03 16.54
N GLU A 496 -1.43 -31.22 17.10
CA GLU A 496 -2.76 -31.83 17.03
C GLU A 496 -3.81 -30.87 17.62
N TYR A 497 -5.06 -30.91 17.15
CA TYR A 497 -6.09 -29.96 17.61
C TYR A 497 -6.17 -29.91 19.16
N PRO A 498 -6.07 -28.72 19.80
CA PRO A 498 -5.84 -28.64 21.25
C PRO A 498 -6.87 -29.34 22.13
N LEU A 499 -8.13 -29.40 21.69
CA LEU A 499 -9.19 -30.05 22.43
C LEU A 499 -8.99 -31.57 22.54
N LYS A 500 -8.42 -32.22 21.51
CA LYS A 500 -8.06 -33.65 21.54
C LYS A 500 -7.11 -33.95 22.69
N ASN A 501 -6.05 -33.17 22.81
CA ASN A 501 -5.05 -33.32 23.88
C ASN A 501 -5.66 -33.03 25.26
N LYS A 502 -6.48 -31.99 25.37
CA LYS A 502 -7.17 -31.62 26.61
C LYS A 502 -8.12 -32.71 27.10
N ILE A 503 -8.90 -33.34 26.21
CA ILE A 503 -9.84 -34.41 26.57
C ILE A 503 -9.12 -35.67 27.03
N GLN A 504 -7.95 -35.99 26.47
CA GLN A 504 -7.13 -37.11 26.94
C GLN A 504 -6.63 -36.91 28.38
N GLN A 505 -6.32 -35.66 28.76
CA GLN A 505 -5.85 -35.32 30.11
C GLN A 505 -7.00 -35.17 31.11
N ARG A 506 -8.08 -34.52 30.69
CA ARG A 506 -9.31 -34.31 31.46
C ARG A 506 -10.49 -34.48 30.51
N PRO A 507 -11.20 -35.62 30.55
CA PRO A 507 -12.40 -35.82 29.73
C PRO A 507 -13.55 -34.94 30.21
N PHE A 508 -14.59 -34.81 29.38
CA PHE A 508 -15.85 -34.20 29.80
C PHE A 508 -16.40 -34.91 31.05
N ALA A 509 -17.07 -34.15 31.94
CA ALA A 509 -17.65 -34.70 33.16
C ALA A 509 -18.58 -35.89 32.83
N SER A 510 -18.37 -37.02 33.51
CA SER A 510 -19.14 -38.26 33.31
C SER A 510 -20.56 -38.14 33.84
N THR A 511 -20.74 -37.43 34.96
CA THR A 511 -22.02 -37.12 35.57
C THR A 511 -22.45 -35.71 35.20
N THR A 512 -23.66 -35.57 34.64
CA THR A 512 -24.26 -34.26 34.39
C THR A 512 -24.95 -33.78 35.67
N LEU A 513 -24.43 -32.68 36.24
CA LEU A 513 -25.00 -32.02 37.42
C LEU A 513 -25.57 -30.66 36.99
N PHE A 514 -26.49 -30.12 37.79
CA PHE A 514 -27.08 -28.80 37.58
C PHE A 514 -27.28 -28.09 38.92
N ASN A 515 -27.36 -26.76 38.89
CA ASN A 515 -27.57 -25.89 40.06
C ASN A 515 -26.60 -26.16 41.24
N GLN A 516 -25.35 -26.45 40.95
CA GLN A 516 -24.29 -26.57 41.96
C GLN A 516 -23.95 -25.20 42.57
N PRO A 517 -23.36 -25.16 43.79
CA PRO A 517 -23.00 -23.90 44.45
C PRO A 517 -21.99 -23.07 43.64
N LEU A 518 -22.26 -21.77 43.47
CA LEU A 518 -21.38 -20.88 42.69
C LEU A 518 -19.98 -20.69 43.31
N GLN A 519 -19.83 -20.91 44.62
CA GLN A 519 -18.54 -20.83 45.32
C GLN A 519 -17.54 -21.86 44.77
N GLU A 520 -18.01 -23.07 44.46
CA GLU A 520 -17.18 -24.12 43.85
C GLU A 520 -16.71 -23.71 42.45
N PHE A 521 -17.52 -22.92 41.74
CA PHE A 521 -17.14 -22.38 40.44
C PHE A 521 -16.09 -21.27 40.54
N GLU A 522 -16.20 -20.38 41.54
CA GLU A 522 -15.16 -19.39 41.86
C GLU A 522 -13.82 -20.07 42.19
N GLU A 523 -13.85 -21.14 42.99
CA GLU A 523 -12.68 -21.97 43.28
C GLU A 523 -12.09 -22.59 42.01
N GLN A 524 -12.95 -23.09 41.11
CA GLN A 524 -12.52 -23.65 39.83
C GLN A 524 -11.89 -22.59 38.91
N LEU A 525 -12.42 -21.37 38.88
CA LEU A 525 -11.86 -20.25 38.12
C LEU A 525 -10.61 -19.66 38.79
N GLY A 526 -10.38 -19.93 40.08
CA GLY A 526 -9.27 -19.39 40.86
C GLY A 526 -9.42 -17.89 41.16
N CYS A 527 -10.65 -17.35 41.15
CA CYS A 527 -10.91 -15.95 41.50
C CYS A 527 -12.33 -15.77 42.05
N SER A 528 -12.50 -14.79 42.95
CA SER A 528 -13.83 -14.40 43.43
C SER A 528 -14.47 -13.37 42.50
N LEU A 529 -15.78 -13.54 42.29
CA LEU A 529 -16.63 -12.82 41.35
C LEU A 529 -17.97 -12.44 42.03
N LYS A 530 -18.08 -11.21 42.53
CA LYS A 530 -19.30 -10.62 43.12
C LYS A 530 -20.53 -10.73 42.22
N ASN A 531 -20.36 -10.50 40.91
CA ASN A 531 -21.47 -10.51 39.95
C ASN A 531 -21.72 -11.89 39.32
N LEU A 532 -21.09 -12.95 39.83
CA LEU A 532 -21.21 -14.30 39.26
C LEU A 532 -22.64 -14.83 39.27
N GLN A 533 -23.42 -14.48 40.29
CA GLN A 533 -24.82 -14.87 40.35
C GLN A 533 -25.62 -14.31 39.17
N GLU A 534 -25.39 -13.06 38.79
CA GLU A 534 -26.01 -12.44 37.60
C GLU A 534 -25.53 -13.15 36.33
N ALA A 535 -24.20 -13.35 36.19
CA ALA A 535 -23.61 -14.01 35.02
C ALA A 535 -24.12 -15.44 34.78
N MET A 536 -24.38 -16.19 35.85
CA MET A 536 -24.75 -17.60 35.77
C MET A 536 -26.27 -17.84 35.80
N THR A 537 -27.09 -16.80 35.91
CA THR A 537 -28.55 -16.96 36.02
C THR A 537 -29.25 -16.64 34.70
N VAL A 538 -30.00 -17.62 34.19
CA VAL A 538 -30.79 -17.46 32.96
C VAL A 538 -31.81 -16.33 33.11
N GLY A 539 -31.77 -15.38 32.18
CA GLY A 539 -32.62 -14.18 32.14
C GLY A 539 -32.02 -12.95 32.84
N ASP A 540 -30.92 -13.10 33.58
CA ASP A 540 -30.27 -12.00 34.30
C ASP A 540 -28.90 -11.63 33.65
N TYR A 541 -28.27 -12.53 32.89
CA TYR A 541 -26.91 -12.35 32.35
C TYR A 541 -26.79 -11.42 31.13
N GLU A 542 -27.88 -10.99 30.50
CA GLU A 542 -27.88 -10.41 29.14
C GLU A 542 -26.97 -9.17 28.98
N ARG A 543 -26.89 -8.30 30.01
CA ARG A 543 -26.00 -7.13 29.98
C ARG A 543 -24.52 -7.53 30.05
N LEU A 544 -24.21 -8.58 30.81
CA LEU A 544 -22.87 -9.11 30.93
C LEU A 544 -22.47 -9.87 29.65
N GLU A 545 -23.37 -10.63 29.03
CA GLU A 545 -23.19 -11.22 27.69
C GLU A 545 -22.79 -10.14 26.68
N PHE A 546 -23.55 -9.02 26.62
CA PHE A 546 -23.25 -7.91 25.71
C PHE A 546 -21.83 -7.34 25.84
N LEU A 547 -21.33 -7.19 27.08
CA LEU A 547 -19.97 -6.72 27.32
C LEU A 547 -18.94 -7.83 27.03
N GLY A 548 -19.26 -9.06 27.43
CA GLY A 548 -18.45 -10.27 27.25
C GLY A 548 -18.12 -10.57 25.79
N ASP A 549 -19.11 -10.49 24.91
CA ASP A 549 -18.95 -10.59 23.44
C ASP A 549 -17.82 -9.68 22.94
N ALA A 550 -17.84 -8.41 23.34
CA ALA A 550 -16.84 -7.44 22.91
C ALA A 550 -15.46 -7.67 23.55
N ILE A 551 -15.40 -8.18 24.80
CA ILE A 551 -14.15 -8.55 25.48
C ILE A 551 -13.47 -9.73 24.77
N LEU A 552 -14.21 -10.81 24.53
CA LEU A 552 -13.67 -12.00 23.90
C LEU A 552 -13.24 -11.72 22.46
N GLU A 553 -14.01 -10.89 21.74
CA GLU A 553 -13.63 -10.47 20.41
C GLU A 553 -12.29 -9.73 20.40
N LEU A 554 -12.12 -8.72 21.26
CA LEU A 554 -10.86 -7.98 21.34
C LEU A 554 -9.69 -8.88 21.78
N LEU A 555 -9.91 -9.76 22.78
CA LEU A 555 -8.91 -10.74 23.24
C LEU A 555 -8.42 -11.62 22.10
N ILE A 556 -9.33 -12.14 21.28
CA ILE A 556 -8.98 -13.05 20.18
C ILE A 556 -8.32 -12.29 19.03
N VAL A 557 -8.97 -11.21 18.55
CA VAL A 557 -8.52 -10.46 17.37
C VAL A 557 -7.12 -9.89 17.59
N VAL A 558 -6.82 -9.30 18.75
CA VAL A 558 -5.50 -8.71 19.02
C VAL A 558 -4.40 -9.76 19.02
N ASN A 559 -4.63 -10.91 19.64
CA ASN A 559 -3.62 -11.96 19.79
C ASN A 559 -3.42 -12.72 18.49
N VAL A 560 -4.50 -13.01 17.75
CA VAL A 560 -4.42 -13.57 16.41
C VAL A 560 -3.65 -12.63 15.48
N HIS A 561 -3.99 -11.33 15.47
CA HIS A 561 -3.27 -10.34 14.66
C HIS A 561 -1.78 -10.32 15.01
N LYS A 562 -1.44 -10.22 16.30
CA LYS A 562 -0.05 -10.18 16.77
C LYS A 562 0.74 -11.45 16.42
N GLU A 563 0.17 -12.64 16.61
CA GLU A 563 0.88 -13.89 16.30
C GLU A 563 1.00 -14.11 14.79
N CYS A 564 -0.04 -13.84 14.01
CA CYS A 564 0.08 -13.82 12.55
C CYS A 564 1.14 -12.82 12.07
N GLU A 565 1.30 -11.68 12.75
CA GLU A 565 2.35 -10.72 12.41
C GLU A 565 3.75 -11.31 12.56
N LYS A 566 4.02 -12.02 13.65
CA LYS A 566 5.32 -12.69 13.84
C LYS A 566 5.65 -13.69 12.73
N HIS A 567 4.65 -14.47 12.29
CA HIS A 567 4.85 -15.56 11.33
C HIS A 567 4.85 -15.12 9.86
N TYR A 568 4.12 -14.07 9.48
CA TYR A 568 3.86 -13.73 8.07
C TYR A 568 4.45 -12.40 7.59
N TYR A 569 5.02 -11.56 8.48
CA TYR A 569 5.48 -10.21 8.11
C TYR A 569 7.00 -10.05 7.94
N THR A 570 7.82 -11.10 8.11
CA THR A 570 9.26 -10.91 7.91
C THR A 570 9.55 -10.51 6.44
N PRO A 571 10.41 -9.50 6.20
CA PRO A 571 10.73 -9.05 4.85
C PRO A 571 11.27 -10.16 3.94
N GLU A 572 11.96 -11.13 4.54
CA GLU A 572 12.56 -12.32 3.92
C GLU A 572 11.50 -13.33 3.46
N GLN A 573 10.54 -13.70 4.32
CA GLN A 573 9.45 -14.61 3.91
C GLN A 573 8.54 -13.94 2.86
N GLN A 574 8.26 -12.64 3.02
CA GLN A 574 7.56 -11.87 1.99
C GLN A 574 8.35 -11.78 0.69
N GLN A 575 9.69 -11.88 0.72
CA GLN A 575 10.54 -11.91 -0.46
C GLN A 575 10.48 -13.27 -1.13
N MET A 576 10.61 -14.35 -0.36
CA MET A 576 10.54 -15.72 -0.83
C MET A 576 9.18 -16.06 -1.46
N CYS A 577 8.06 -15.55 -0.91
CA CYS A 577 6.73 -15.69 -1.54
C CYS A 577 6.63 -14.98 -2.90
N ARG A 578 7.21 -13.78 -3.04
CA ARG A 578 7.18 -13.01 -4.31
C ARG A 578 8.08 -13.60 -5.38
N GLU A 579 9.17 -14.23 -4.97
CA GLU A 579 10.09 -14.94 -5.86
C GLU A 579 9.56 -16.33 -6.26
N GLY A 580 8.37 -16.71 -5.78
CA GLY A 580 7.79 -18.04 -6.01
C GLY A 580 8.57 -19.17 -5.35
N LYS A 581 9.50 -18.84 -4.44
CA LYS A 581 10.32 -19.78 -3.67
C LYS A 581 9.57 -20.39 -2.50
N LEU A 582 8.57 -19.68 -1.99
CA LEU A 582 7.49 -20.23 -1.17
C LEU A 582 6.24 -20.30 -2.05
N GLN A 583 5.44 -21.37 -1.93
CA GLN A 583 4.06 -21.32 -2.43
C GLN A 583 3.40 -20.05 -1.87
N LEU A 584 2.51 -19.42 -2.64
CA LEU A 584 1.68 -18.27 -2.26
C LEU A 584 0.75 -18.60 -1.06
N LYS A 585 1.30 -19.03 0.07
CA LYS A 585 0.65 -19.15 1.37
C LYS A 585 0.74 -17.78 2.05
N LEU A 586 0.06 -16.86 1.36
CA LEU A 586 -0.61 -15.65 1.80
C LEU A 586 0.14 -14.76 2.81
N LEU A 587 0.57 -13.56 2.35
CA LEU A 587 0.58 -12.38 3.22
C LEU A 587 -0.75 -12.36 3.98
N LEU A 588 -0.72 -12.25 5.31
CA LEU A 588 -1.91 -12.22 6.16
C LEU A 588 -2.98 -11.36 5.51
N CYS A 589 -3.97 -11.97 4.87
CA CYS A 589 -5.00 -11.22 4.18
C CYS A 589 -6.16 -10.99 5.16
N PRO A 590 -6.95 -9.93 4.97
CA PRO A 590 -8.01 -9.57 5.92
C PRO A 590 -9.05 -10.68 6.08
N GLY A 591 -9.30 -11.43 5.00
CA GLY A 591 -10.18 -12.60 5.02
C GLY A 591 -9.70 -13.68 5.98
N MET A 592 -8.39 -13.88 6.11
CA MET A 592 -7.83 -14.88 7.02
C MET A 592 -8.00 -14.47 8.48
N LEU A 593 -7.72 -13.20 8.81
CA LEU A 593 -7.99 -12.65 10.16
C LEU A 593 -9.47 -12.76 10.52
N HIS A 594 -10.35 -12.38 9.61
CA HIS A 594 -11.79 -12.51 9.80
C HIS A 594 -12.21 -13.97 10.00
N THR A 595 -11.68 -14.91 9.20
CA THR A 595 -11.93 -16.35 9.38
C THR A 595 -11.49 -16.84 10.76
N LEU A 596 -10.31 -16.44 11.23
CA LEU A 596 -9.85 -16.80 12.56
C LEU A 596 -10.74 -16.24 13.68
N LYS A 597 -11.15 -14.97 13.55
CA LYS A 597 -12.11 -14.33 14.45
C LYS A 597 -13.39 -15.17 14.57
N ILE A 598 -14.03 -15.50 13.45
CA ILE A 598 -15.29 -16.26 13.48
C ILE A 598 -15.12 -17.71 13.95
N SER A 599 -13.96 -18.35 13.74
CA SER A 599 -13.74 -19.73 14.19
C SER A 599 -13.62 -19.88 15.71
N LEU A 600 -13.11 -18.87 16.41
CA LEU A 600 -12.94 -18.89 17.88
C LEU A 600 -14.08 -18.21 18.64
N LEU A 601 -14.90 -17.43 17.94
CA LEU A 601 -16.09 -16.75 18.48
C LEU A 601 -17.39 -17.40 18.00
N ASP A 602 -17.33 -18.57 17.36
CA ASP A 602 -18.54 -19.31 17.01
C ASP A 602 -19.26 -19.79 18.29
N ASN A 603 -20.59 -19.67 18.31
CA ASN A 603 -21.40 -20.13 19.45
C ASN A 603 -21.18 -21.61 19.76
N GLY A 604 -20.92 -22.44 18.74
CA GLY A 604 -20.59 -23.85 18.90
C GLY A 604 -19.24 -24.06 19.59
N PHE A 605 -18.22 -23.28 19.21
CA PHE A 605 -16.92 -23.33 19.88
C PHE A 605 -17.03 -22.88 21.34
N MET A 606 -17.59 -21.69 21.58
CA MET A 606 -17.73 -21.13 22.93
C MET A 606 -18.61 -22.03 23.82
N GLY A 607 -19.72 -22.51 23.29
CA GLY A 607 -20.60 -23.43 24.01
C GLY A 607 -19.92 -24.78 24.31
N THR A 608 -19.11 -25.32 23.40
CA THR A 608 -18.30 -26.53 23.66
C THR A 608 -17.28 -26.28 24.77
N MET A 609 -16.60 -25.13 24.77
CA MET A 609 -15.69 -24.75 25.84
C MET A 609 -16.42 -24.60 27.18
N ALA A 610 -17.57 -23.94 27.19
CA ALA A 610 -18.39 -23.80 28.39
C ALA A 610 -18.81 -25.16 28.96
N LEU A 611 -19.19 -26.11 28.11
CA LEU A 611 -19.49 -27.49 28.51
C LEU A 611 -18.26 -28.21 29.06
N TYR A 612 -17.11 -28.09 28.40
CA TYR A 612 -15.84 -28.69 28.82
C TYR A 612 -15.37 -28.18 30.21
N TYR A 613 -15.55 -26.89 30.48
CA TYR A 613 -15.25 -26.25 31.76
C TYR A 613 -16.42 -26.30 32.76
N ASN A 614 -17.45 -27.12 32.50
CA ASN A 614 -18.55 -27.41 33.42
C ASN A 614 -19.48 -26.22 33.77
N PHE A 615 -19.60 -25.19 32.93
CA PHE A 615 -20.49 -24.05 33.19
C PHE A 615 -21.94 -24.47 33.43
N HIS A 616 -22.39 -25.51 32.72
CA HIS A 616 -23.74 -26.07 32.85
C HIS A 616 -24.07 -26.55 34.27
N GLN A 617 -23.06 -26.96 35.05
CA GLN A 617 -23.27 -27.45 36.42
C GLN A 617 -23.68 -26.33 37.38
N TYR A 618 -23.20 -25.12 37.12
CA TYR A 618 -23.37 -23.96 38.00
C TYR A 618 -24.43 -22.98 37.51
N ALA A 619 -24.87 -23.12 36.26
CA ALA A 619 -25.94 -22.34 35.67
C ALA A 619 -27.26 -22.48 36.46
N GLN A 620 -27.87 -21.35 36.77
CA GLN A 620 -29.07 -21.24 37.59
C GLN A 620 -30.30 -21.00 36.70
N LYS A 621 -31.45 -21.58 37.09
CA LYS A 621 -32.75 -21.46 36.38
C LYS A 621 -32.75 -22.01 34.94
N LEU A 622 -31.88 -22.95 34.60
CA LEU A 622 -31.96 -23.67 33.33
C LEU A 622 -33.30 -24.43 33.23
N SER A 623 -34.00 -24.30 32.11
CA SER A 623 -35.24 -25.04 31.86
C SER A 623 -34.96 -26.55 31.74
N ASN A 624 -35.94 -27.39 32.10
CA ASN A 624 -35.82 -28.85 31.96
C ASN A 624 -35.55 -29.29 30.52
N GLU A 625 -36.06 -28.53 29.53
CA GLU A 625 -35.80 -28.80 28.12
C GLU A 625 -34.34 -28.53 27.75
N THR A 626 -33.81 -27.39 28.21
CA THR A 626 -32.40 -27.02 28.01
C THR A 626 -31.47 -28.00 28.71
N GLN A 627 -31.79 -28.44 29.94
CA GLN A 627 -31.01 -29.44 30.66
C GLN A 627 -30.94 -30.76 29.87
N LYS A 628 -32.06 -31.24 29.32
CA LYS A 628 -32.08 -32.44 28.45
C LYS A 628 -31.28 -32.26 27.17
N GLN A 629 -31.33 -31.07 26.55
CA GLN A 629 -30.51 -30.77 25.38
C GLN A 629 -29.02 -30.84 25.73
N ILE A 630 -28.61 -30.25 26.86
CA ILE A 630 -27.23 -30.32 27.36
C ILE A 630 -26.80 -31.77 27.60
N GLU A 631 -27.62 -32.58 28.27
CA GLU A 631 -27.35 -34.01 28.51
C GLU A 631 -27.11 -34.76 27.20
N ASN A 632 -28.03 -34.63 26.23
CA ASN A 632 -27.93 -35.28 24.93
C ASN A 632 -26.67 -34.89 24.16
N VAL A 633 -26.28 -33.62 24.22
CA VAL A 633 -25.07 -33.13 23.55
C VAL A 633 -23.81 -33.63 24.26
N LEU A 634 -23.76 -33.59 25.58
CA LEU A 634 -22.63 -34.10 26.36
C LEU A 634 -22.36 -35.59 26.07
N GLU A 635 -23.41 -36.41 25.93
CA GLU A 635 -23.24 -37.82 25.55
C GLU A 635 -22.52 -37.99 24.21
N LYS A 636 -22.83 -37.14 23.23
CA LYS A 636 -22.16 -37.16 21.92
C LYS A 636 -20.75 -36.61 21.99
N LEU A 637 -20.55 -35.46 22.66
CA LEU A 637 -19.23 -34.86 22.82
C LEU A 637 -18.25 -35.79 23.55
N ARG A 638 -18.73 -36.62 24.49
CA ARG A 638 -17.92 -37.66 25.17
C ARG A 638 -17.42 -38.76 24.24
N GLN A 639 -18.10 -39.00 23.11
CA GLN A 639 -17.73 -40.02 22.13
C GLN A 639 -16.78 -39.49 21.05
N GLU A 640 -16.60 -38.16 20.98
CA GLU A 640 -15.76 -37.51 19.99
C GLU A 640 -14.29 -37.44 20.38
N ASP A 641 -13.42 -37.62 19.38
CA ASP A 641 -11.97 -37.54 19.53
C ASP A 641 -11.40 -36.13 19.21
N PHE A 642 -12.22 -35.23 18.65
CA PHE A 642 -11.85 -33.89 18.18
C PHE A 642 -10.54 -33.85 17.39
N SER A 643 -10.38 -34.76 16.44
CA SER A 643 -9.18 -34.86 15.59
C SER A 643 -8.80 -33.59 14.84
N GLU A 644 -9.78 -32.74 14.49
CA GLU A 644 -9.58 -31.48 13.76
C GLU A 644 -10.59 -30.41 14.17
N PHE A 645 -10.29 -29.14 13.86
CA PHE A 645 -11.07 -27.99 14.32
C PHE A 645 -12.54 -27.99 13.87
N ARG A 646 -12.84 -28.61 12.73
CA ARG A 646 -14.19 -28.59 12.11
C ARG A 646 -15.22 -29.37 12.91
N LYS A 647 -14.78 -30.42 13.62
CA LYS A 647 -15.66 -31.28 14.42
C LYS A 647 -16.45 -30.50 15.46
N VAL A 648 -15.87 -29.45 16.03
CA VAL A 648 -16.56 -28.61 17.02
C VAL A 648 -17.80 -27.94 16.41
N ASN A 649 -17.74 -27.54 15.15
CA ASN A 649 -18.83 -26.84 14.47
C ASN A 649 -20.00 -27.77 14.13
N GLU A 650 -19.78 -29.08 14.00
CA GLU A 650 -20.84 -30.07 13.73
C GLU A 650 -21.86 -30.16 14.87
N TYR A 651 -21.43 -29.82 16.09
CA TYR A 651 -22.27 -29.83 17.29
C TYR A 651 -22.94 -28.47 17.57
N SER A 652 -22.57 -27.41 16.86
CA SER A 652 -23.02 -26.03 17.10
C SER A 652 -24.55 -25.91 17.15
N ALA A 653 -25.26 -26.56 16.23
CA ALA A 653 -26.72 -26.55 16.19
C ALA A 653 -27.41 -27.31 17.34
N MET A 654 -26.71 -28.23 18.00
CA MET A 654 -27.27 -28.99 19.13
C MET A 654 -26.99 -28.32 20.46
N ILE A 655 -25.89 -27.56 20.56
CA ILE A 655 -25.49 -26.86 21.79
C ILE A 655 -26.47 -25.72 22.05
N PRO A 656 -27.11 -25.66 23.24
CA PRO A 656 -28.00 -24.56 23.56
C PRO A 656 -27.26 -23.23 23.63
N LYS A 657 -27.80 -22.19 22.98
CA LYS A 657 -27.18 -20.84 22.91
C LYS A 657 -26.81 -20.27 24.29
N VAL A 658 -27.59 -20.58 25.32
CA VAL A 658 -27.29 -20.18 26.71
C VAL A 658 -25.86 -20.56 27.14
N MET A 659 -25.28 -21.63 26.60
CA MET A 659 -23.91 -22.02 26.95
C MET A 659 -22.85 -21.03 26.44
N SER A 660 -23.03 -20.48 25.23
CA SER A 660 -22.17 -19.41 24.73
C SER A 660 -22.43 -18.11 25.48
N ASP A 661 -23.69 -17.79 25.76
CA ASP A 661 -24.04 -16.54 26.45
C ASP A 661 -23.46 -16.50 27.88
N LEU A 662 -23.49 -17.64 28.59
CA LEU A 662 -22.86 -17.82 29.91
C LEU A 662 -21.33 -17.72 29.84
N TRP A 663 -20.73 -18.20 28.75
CA TRP A 663 -19.28 -18.08 28.53
C TRP A 663 -18.85 -16.61 28.41
N GLU A 664 -19.64 -15.81 27.71
CA GLU A 664 -19.40 -14.37 27.54
C GLU A 664 -19.68 -13.60 28.84
N SER A 665 -20.79 -13.88 29.52
CA SER A 665 -21.17 -13.17 30.74
C SER A 665 -20.12 -13.31 31.86
N VAL A 666 -19.52 -14.49 32.01
CA VAL A 666 -18.45 -14.72 32.99
C VAL A 666 -17.17 -13.96 32.62
N ALA A 667 -16.83 -13.86 31.33
CA ALA A 667 -15.70 -13.05 30.88
C ALA A 667 -15.88 -11.57 31.26
N ALA A 668 -17.11 -11.04 31.14
CA ALA A 668 -17.44 -9.69 31.60
C ALA A 668 -17.27 -9.52 33.11
N CYS A 669 -17.73 -10.48 33.93
CA CYS A 669 -17.51 -10.43 35.38
C CYS A 669 -16.02 -10.39 35.75
N ILE A 670 -15.21 -11.23 35.11
CA ILE A 670 -13.77 -11.26 35.35
C ILE A 670 -13.14 -9.89 35.02
N LEU A 671 -13.51 -9.28 33.88
CA LEU A 671 -13.00 -7.95 33.53
C LEU A 671 -13.42 -6.88 34.56
N ILE A 672 -14.68 -6.89 34.99
CA ILE A 672 -15.22 -5.89 35.93
C ILE A 672 -14.50 -5.93 37.28
N GLU A 673 -14.01 -7.09 37.70
CA GLU A 673 -13.41 -7.26 39.03
C GLU A 673 -11.88 -7.28 39.03
N HIS A 674 -11.28 -7.86 37.98
CA HIS A 674 -9.83 -8.11 37.90
C HIS A 674 -9.18 -7.47 36.67
N GLY A 675 -9.93 -6.70 35.88
CA GLY A 675 -9.45 -6.04 34.67
C GLY A 675 -8.98 -7.02 33.58
N TRP A 676 -8.27 -6.48 32.59
CA TRP A 676 -7.70 -7.30 31.50
C TRP A 676 -6.71 -8.35 31.99
N GLU A 677 -6.00 -8.11 33.09
CA GLU A 677 -5.09 -9.08 33.69
C GLU A 677 -5.81 -10.38 34.09
N GLY A 678 -6.99 -10.26 34.72
CA GLY A 678 -7.82 -11.42 35.05
C GLY A 678 -8.31 -12.17 33.81
N VAL A 679 -8.76 -11.43 32.79
CA VAL A 679 -9.25 -12.01 31.52
C VAL A 679 -8.13 -12.77 30.81
N VAL A 680 -6.94 -12.17 30.67
CA VAL A 680 -5.78 -12.81 30.04
C VAL A 680 -5.35 -14.04 30.84
N ARG A 681 -5.30 -13.96 32.17
CA ARG A 681 -4.90 -15.09 33.03
C ARG A 681 -5.83 -16.30 32.90
N ILE A 682 -7.14 -16.07 32.76
CA ILE A 682 -8.14 -17.15 32.72
C ILE A 682 -8.47 -17.52 31.27
N TYR A 683 -9.13 -16.62 30.55
CA TYR A 683 -9.58 -16.87 29.18
C TYR A 683 -8.40 -16.85 28.20
N GLY A 684 -7.41 -15.97 28.39
CA GLY A 684 -6.22 -15.94 27.54
C GLY A 684 -5.48 -17.28 27.53
N GLU A 685 -5.26 -17.90 28.69
CA GLU A 685 -4.66 -19.24 28.78
C GLU A 685 -5.52 -20.36 28.17
N ILE A 686 -6.85 -20.22 28.22
CA ILE A 686 -7.77 -21.16 27.55
C ILE A 686 -7.65 -21.04 26.04
N TYR A 687 -7.64 -19.82 25.49
CA TYR A 687 -7.60 -19.56 24.04
C TYR A 687 -6.20 -19.71 23.43
N LYS A 688 -5.13 -19.50 24.22
CA LYS A 688 -3.72 -19.56 23.79
C LYS A 688 -3.40 -20.74 22.86
N PRO A 689 -3.66 -22.01 23.23
CA PRO A 689 -3.32 -23.14 22.35
C PRO A 689 -4.16 -23.19 21.06
N TYR A 690 -5.40 -22.69 21.09
CA TYR A 690 -6.26 -22.64 19.90
C TYR A 690 -5.83 -21.53 18.94
N ILE A 691 -5.42 -20.37 19.46
CA ILE A 691 -4.85 -19.29 18.66
C ILE A 691 -3.60 -19.80 17.93
N LEU A 692 -2.66 -20.44 18.64
CA LEU A 692 -1.45 -21.02 18.02
C LEU A 692 -1.81 -22.03 16.92
N TYR A 693 -2.66 -23.01 17.23
CA TYR A 693 -3.08 -24.02 16.25
C TYR A 693 -3.68 -23.39 14.99
N LEU A 694 -4.57 -22.41 15.14
CA LEU A 694 -5.24 -21.81 13.99
C LEU A 694 -4.31 -20.89 13.20
N VAL A 695 -3.37 -20.17 13.84
CA VAL A 695 -2.36 -19.35 13.17
C VAL A 695 -1.45 -20.23 12.32
N ASP A 696 -1.00 -21.38 12.84
CA ASP A 696 -0.16 -22.33 12.10
C ASP A 696 -0.90 -22.96 10.91
N ASN A 697 -2.21 -23.21 11.06
CA ASN A 697 -3.04 -23.87 10.05
C ASN A 697 -3.91 -22.91 9.21
N ILE A 698 -3.67 -21.60 9.32
CA ILE A 698 -4.60 -20.54 8.85
C ILE A 698 -4.94 -20.66 7.36
N SER A 699 -3.99 -21.08 6.52
CA SER A 699 -4.22 -21.27 5.08
C SER A 699 -5.25 -22.37 4.82
N LEU A 700 -5.12 -23.52 5.51
CA LEU A 700 -6.02 -24.67 5.34
C LEU A 700 -7.44 -24.35 5.83
N ILE A 701 -7.52 -23.62 6.95
CA ILE A 701 -8.78 -23.19 7.54
C ILE A 701 -9.48 -22.20 6.60
N TYR A 702 -8.75 -21.19 6.10
CA TYR A 702 -9.28 -20.19 5.20
C TYR A 702 -9.80 -20.79 3.89
N ASP A 703 -9.00 -21.64 3.24
CA ASP A 703 -9.39 -22.29 1.97
C ASP A 703 -10.68 -23.10 2.12
N TYR A 704 -10.81 -23.82 3.24
CA TYR A 704 -12.02 -24.57 3.56
C TYR A 704 -13.27 -23.67 3.64
N TYR A 705 -13.20 -22.57 4.40
CA TYR A 705 -14.35 -21.66 4.51
C TYR A 705 -14.69 -20.98 3.17
N GLN A 706 -13.69 -20.72 2.32
CA GLN A 706 -13.95 -20.20 0.97
C GLN A 706 -14.67 -21.23 0.09
N GLU A 707 -14.29 -22.50 0.16
CA GLU A 707 -14.95 -23.59 -0.56
C GLU A 707 -16.39 -23.79 -0.09
N VAL A 708 -16.63 -23.81 1.22
CA VAL A 708 -17.98 -23.90 1.80
C VAL A 708 -18.85 -22.73 1.33
N ASN A 709 -18.36 -21.49 1.41
CA ASN A 709 -19.09 -20.31 0.96
C ASN A 709 -19.40 -20.35 -0.54
N ARG A 710 -18.46 -20.86 -1.36
CA ARG A 710 -18.65 -21.03 -2.80
C ARG A 710 -19.74 -22.05 -3.10
N ASN A 711 -19.76 -23.18 -2.39
CA ASN A 711 -20.78 -24.21 -2.56
C ASN A 711 -22.18 -23.68 -2.16
N ILE A 712 -22.29 -22.95 -1.05
CA ILE A 712 -23.54 -22.30 -0.63
C ILE A 712 -24.03 -21.29 -1.67
N GLN A 713 -23.13 -20.51 -2.28
CA GLN A 713 -23.49 -19.58 -3.35
C GLN A 713 -23.95 -20.29 -4.63
N ILE A 714 -23.41 -21.46 -4.94
CA ILE A 714 -23.84 -22.28 -6.07
C ILE A 714 -25.23 -22.89 -5.80
N GLU A 715 -25.53 -23.31 -4.57
CA GLU A 715 -26.85 -23.84 -4.21
C GLU A 715 -27.96 -22.78 -4.16
N LYS A 716 -27.60 -21.50 -3.96
CA LYS A 716 -28.54 -20.36 -3.91
C LYS A 716 -28.83 -19.72 -5.28
N ASN A 717 -28.02 -20.02 -6.30
CA ASN A 717 -28.18 -19.53 -7.67
C ASN A 717 -28.73 -20.64 -8.56
#